data_AF-A0AAD9MCL0-F1
#
_entry.id   AF-A0AAD9MCL0-F1
#
_cell.length_a   1.000
_cell.length_b   1.000
_cell.length_c   1.000
_cell.angle_alpha   90.00
_cell.angle_beta   90.00
_cell.angle_gamma   90.00
#
_symmetry.space_group_name_H-M   'P 1'
#
loop_
_entity.id
_entity.type
_entity.pdbx_description
1 polymer ?
#
loop_
_entity_poly.entity_id
_entity_poly.type
_entity_poly.pdbx_seq_one_letter_code
_entity_poly.pdbx_strand_id
1 'polypeptide(L)'
;MGSGVDQLAINTIRVLAVDATFNANSGHPGAPMGMAPVAHVLFNKFMRFNPKNPKWLNRDRFILSNGHGCMLQYALLHLFGFGVSIDDLKAFRHVDSITPGHPESHDTPGIEVTTGPLGQGISNAVGLAIAQAHTAATFNKPGFDLINNYTYCFLGDGCLMEGVSSEACSLAGHLQLGNLIAVYDDNHISIDGDTNQAFTEDVIKRYESYGWHVLEVQDGDEDLAGIEAALKKAQEVKDKPTLIKLRTIIGYGSKQQGTHGVHGSPLKADDIKQLKEKWGFNPEQSFAVPQEVYDLYRKHAAEGAAAEEEWNKLFVEYGKKHADEHADLLRRQRGDLPEGWEKHLPVYTSADPAVASRKLSETVLSKIFDVVPELVGGSADLTGSNLTRTKAAVDLQPPSTGLGDYSGRYIRYGVREHGMGAIMNGLAAYGTVIPYGGTFLNFVSYAAGSVRLSSLSQIRNIWVATHDSIGLGEDGPTHQPIETLAHFRALPNMMVWRPADGNETSAAYYVALTSKHTPSILALSRQNLPQLEGSVIDKAAKGGYVLHEQQGADITLVSTGSEVCICVDAVKYLAEHHKIKARVVSIPCFEVFDTQSKEYRLSVLPDGIPSLSVEVMSTMGWERYTHEQFGLNRFGASGAYKDVYKKFEFTPEGIAKRAVATIDFWKDVPNIRSPINRAFQQLI
;
A
#
# COMPACT_ATOMS: atom_id res chain seq x y z
N MET A 1 -3.93 35.39 20.80
CA MET A 1 -2.93 35.98 19.89
C MET A 1 -1.59 35.33 20.18
N GLY A 2 -0.96 34.70 19.19
CA GLY A 2 0.39 34.13 19.35
C GLY A 2 1.44 35.20 19.63
N SER A 3 2.65 34.78 20.00
CA SER A 3 3.79 35.69 20.05
C SER A 3 4.08 36.26 18.66
N GLY A 4 4.77 37.41 18.57
CA GLY A 4 5.17 37.98 17.27
C GLY A 4 5.97 37.01 16.40
N VAL A 5 6.72 36.09 17.02
CA VAL A 5 7.50 35.06 16.33
C VAL A 5 6.62 33.93 15.78
N ASP A 6 5.52 33.57 16.45
CA ASP A 6 4.57 32.56 15.93
C ASP A 6 3.94 33.05 14.62
N GLN A 7 3.51 34.31 14.59
CA GLN A 7 2.94 34.90 13.38
C GLN A 7 3.98 34.99 12.25
N LEU A 8 5.22 35.35 12.58
CA LEU A 8 6.33 35.37 11.63
C LEU A 8 6.58 33.97 11.04
N ALA A 9 6.59 32.93 11.88
CA ALA A 9 6.80 31.55 11.47
C ALA A 9 5.67 31.02 10.56
N ILE A 10 4.41 31.34 10.88
CA ILE A 10 3.25 31.03 10.02
C ILE A 10 3.41 31.72 8.65
N ASN A 11 3.76 33.00 8.64
CA ASN A 11 3.93 33.74 7.40
C ASN A 11 5.16 33.26 6.60
N THR A 12 6.25 32.81 7.25
CA THR A 12 7.36 32.14 6.58
C THR A 12 6.92 30.88 5.84
N ILE A 13 6.08 30.04 6.45
CA ILE A 13 5.51 28.84 5.79
C ILE A 13 4.72 29.25 4.54
N ARG A 14 3.84 30.25 4.68
CA ARG A 14 3.03 30.77 3.56
C ARG A 14 3.91 31.31 2.42
N VAL A 15 4.93 32.10 2.74
CA VAL A 15 5.87 32.68 1.77
C VAL A 15 6.68 31.60 1.05
N LEU A 16 7.17 30.58 1.77
CA LEU A 16 7.89 29.46 1.15
C LEU A 16 6.99 28.68 0.17
N ALA A 17 5.72 28.46 0.52
CA ALA A 17 4.79 27.77 -0.36
C ALA A 17 4.53 28.54 -1.68
N VAL A 18 4.33 29.86 -1.60
CA VAL A 18 4.13 30.69 -2.80
C VAL A 18 5.41 30.83 -3.62
N ASP A 19 6.58 30.94 -2.98
CA ASP A 19 7.86 31.07 -3.68
C ASP A 19 8.23 29.77 -4.42
N ALA A 20 8.07 28.61 -3.78
CA ALA A 20 8.36 27.31 -4.38
C ALA A 20 7.43 27.03 -5.58
N THR A 21 6.13 27.26 -5.42
CA THR A 21 5.15 27.05 -6.50
C THR A 21 5.34 28.03 -7.67
N PHE A 22 5.70 29.29 -7.38
CA PHE A 22 6.04 30.27 -8.40
C PHE A 22 7.34 29.91 -9.13
N ASN A 23 8.38 29.51 -8.41
CA ASN A 23 9.66 29.10 -8.99
C ASN A 23 9.53 27.88 -9.91
N ALA A 24 8.75 26.88 -9.49
CA ALA A 24 8.43 25.72 -10.31
C ALA A 24 7.45 26.02 -11.46
N ASN A 25 6.82 27.19 -11.44
CA ASN A 25 5.66 27.54 -12.28
C ASN A 25 4.59 26.42 -12.28
N SER A 26 4.43 25.77 -11.12
CA SER A 26 3.59 24.59 -10.94
C SER A 26 3.30 24.35 -9.45
N GLY A 27 2.10 23.89 -9.12
CA GLY A 27 1.73 23.44 -7.77
C GLY A 27 0.59 24.23 -7.13
N HIS A 28 0.39 24.00 -5.85
CA HIS A 28 -0.85 24.32 -5.13
C HIS A 28 -0.55 25.22 -3.92
N PRO A 29 -0.63 26.55 -4.05
CA PRO A 29 -0.38 27.47 -2.91
C PRO A 29 -1.57 27.58 -1.96
N GLY A 30 -2.80 27.31 -2.42
CA GLY A 30 -4.04 27.56 -1.68
C GLY A 30 -4.13 26.89 -0.30
N ALA A 31 -4.12 25.56 -0.26
CA ALA A 31 -4.22 24.80 0.99
C ALA A 31 -3.01 25.03 1.92
N PRO A 32 -1.74 25.07 1.44
CA PRO A 32 -0.61 25.45 2.28
C PRO A 32 -0.79 26.80 2.98
N MET A 33 -1.38 27.78 2.31
CA MET A 33 -1.61 29.11 2.90
C MET A 33 -2.70 29.09 3.98
N GLY A 34 -3.82 28.42 3.73
CA GLY A 34 -4.93 28.30 4.68
C GLY A 34 -4.55 27.47 5.91
N MET A 35 -3.81 26.37 5.72
CA MET A 35 -3.48 25.43 6.81
C MET A 35 -2.19 25.76 7.56
N ALA A 36 -1.42 26.78 7.17
CA ALA A 36 -0.18 27.16 7.85
C ALA A 36 -0.35 27.41 9.38
N PRO A 37 -1.41 28.08 9.88
CA PRO A 37 -1.63 28.28 11.31
C PRO A 37 -1.77 26.97 12.09
N VAL A 38 -2.63 26.05 11.63
CA VAL A 38 -2.82 24.76 12.32
C VAL A 38 -1.58 23.88 12.22
N ALA A 39 -0.86 23.92 11.11
CA ALA A 39 0.37 23.16 10.94
C ALA A 39 1.46 23.66 11.91
N HIS A 40 1.61 24.99 12.04
CA HIS A 40 2.50 25.60 13.02
C HIS A 40 2.15 25.17 14.45
N VAL A 41 0.88 25.31 14.86
CA VAL A 41 0.45 24.94 16.22
C VAL A 41 0.71 23.45 16.48
N LEU A 42 0.31 22.58 15.56
CA LEU A 42 0.47 21.13 15.69
C LEU A 42 1.95 20.73 15.82
N PHE A 43 2.80 21.16 14.88
CA PHE A 43 4.20 20.74 14.86
C PHE A 43 5.05 21.40 15.94
N ASN A 44 4.72 22.63 16.38
CA ASN A 44 5.55 23.38 17.33
C ASN A 44 5.16 23.12 18.79
N LYS A 45 3.97 22.56 19.05
CA LYS A 45 3.45 22.42 20.44
C LYS A 45 3.00 21.02 20.82
N PHE A 46 2.67 20.15 19.86
CA PHE A 46 2.05 18.85 20.18
C PHE A 46 2.88 17.67 19.73
N MET A 47 3.36 17.68 18.50
CA MET A 47 4.04 16.52 17.96
C MET A 47 5.40 16.30 18.59
N ARG A 48 5.73 15.05 18.92
CA ARG A 48 7.07 14.62 19.32
C ARG A 48 7.73 13.89 18.16
N PHE A 49 8.83 14.44 17.66
CA PHE A 49 9.59 13.86 16.56
C PHE A 49 11.06 14.26 16.65
N ASN A 50 11.95 13.45 16.08
CA ASN A 50 13.34 13.82 15.91
C ASN A 50 13.66 13.97 14.41
N PRO A 51 13.93 15.19 13.90
CA PRO A 51 14.30 15.40 12.50
C PRO A 51 15.59 14.68 12.07
N LYS A 52 16.47 14.34 13.02
CA LYS A 52 17.69 13.55 12.78
C LYS A 52 17.47 12.04 12.85
N ASN A 53 16.35 11.59 13.40
CA ASN A 53 15.90 10.21 13.30
C ASN A 53 14.39 10.13 12.95
N PRO A 54 14.03 10.31 11.66
CA PRO A 54 12.65 10.18 11.21
C PRO A 54 12.08 8.76 11.36
N LYS A 55 12.87 7.78 11.81
CA LYS A 55 12.45 6.40 12.04
C LYS A 55 12.26 6.07 13.52
N TRP A 56 12.43 7.03 14.45
CA TRP A 56 12.11 6.82 15.87
C TRP A 56 10.70 6.24 16.01
N LEU A 57 10.60 5.04 16.60
CA LEU A 57 9.36 4.24 16.58
C LEU A 57 8.19 4.96 17.27
N ASN A 58 8.45 5.61 18.42
CA ASN A 58 7.45 6.29 19.23
C ASN A 58 7.28 7.78 18.89
N ARG A 59 7.73 8.22 17.70
CA ARG A 59 7.41 9.56 17.20
C ARG A 59 5.91 9.67 16.89
N ASP A 60 5.36 10.85 17.10
CA ASP A 60 4.06 11.21 16.53
C ASP A 60 4.17 11.26 15.01
N ARG A 61 3.14 10.75 14.33
CA ARG A 61 3.11 10.61 12.87
C ARG A 61 2.23 11.69 12.27
N PHE A 62 2.66 12.29 11.16
CA PHE A 62 1.87 13.26 10.41
C PHE A 62 1.65 12.81 8.97
N ILE A 63 0.40 12.89 8.53
CA ILE A 63 -0.04 12.52 7.19
C ILE A 63 -0.77 13.70 6.57
N LEU A 64 -0.31 14.13 5.40
CA LEU A 64 -1.02 15.12 4.58
C LEU A 64 -1.87 14.39 3.53
N SER A 65 -3.12 14.05 3.86
CA SER A 65 -4.01 13.32 2.94
C SER A 65 -4.40 14.15 1.73
N ASN A 66 -4.55 15.46 1.89
CA ASN A 66 -4.64 16.44 0.81
C ASN A 66 -3.23 16.74 0.24
N GLY A 67 -2.55 15.68 -0.24
CA GLY A 67 -1.13 15.70 -0.62
C GLY A 67 -0.75 16.71 -1.71
N HIS A 68 -1.71 17.27 -2.44
CA HIS A 68 -1.45 18.36 -3.39
C HIS A 68 -0.86 19.60 -2.68
N GLY A 69 -1.19 19.81 -1.39
CA GLY A 69 -0.62 20.83 -0.51
C GLY A 69 0.76 20.50 0.06
N CYS A 70 1.49 19.53 -0.52
CA CYS A 70 2.79 19.01 -0.01
C CYS A 70 3.82 20.07 0.35
N MET A 71 3.78 21.23 -0.31
CA MET A 71 4.72 22.31 -0.04
C MET A 71 4.62 22.85 1.40
N LEU A 72 3.46 22.71 2.04
CA LEU A 72 3.28 22.93 3.49
C LEU A 72 4.19 22.00 4.30
N GLN A 73 4.11 20.70 4.03
CA GLN A 73 4.87 19.69 4.74
C GLN A 73 6.37 19.82 4.46
N TYR A 74 6.78 20.04 3.20
CA TYR A 74 8.18 20.24 2.85
C TYR A 74 8.79 21.48 3.52
N ALA A 75 8.04 22.59 3.60
CA ALA A 75 8.46 23.77 4.35
C ALA A 75 8.69 23.45 5.83
N LEU A 76 7.77 22.73 6.48
CA LEU A 76 7.92 22.30 7.87
C LEU A 76 9.14 21.38 8.04
N LEU A 77 9.30 20.37 7.18
CA LEU A 77 10.44 19.44 7.23
C LEU A 77 11.77 20.19 7.13
N HIS A 78 11.86 21.19 6.26
CA HIS A 78 13.04 22.06 6.15
C HIS A 78 13.26 22.90 7.42
N LEU A 79 12.21 23.56 7.90
CA LEU A 79 12.28 24.49 9.04
C LEU A 79 12.66 23.77 10.35
N PHE A 80 12.12 22.57 10.58
CA PHE A 80 12.54 21.67 11.67
C PHE A 80 13.84 20.92 11.35
N GLY A 81 14.31 20.97 10.08
CA GLY A 81 15.53 20.39 9.48
C GLY A 81 15.73 18.91 9.69
N PHE A 82 14.72 18.23 9.17
CA PHE A 82 14.88 16.96 8.49
C PHE A 82 15.91 17.10 7.38
N GLY A 83 16.21 15.99 6.69
CA GLY A 83 17.07 15.97 5.51
C GLY A 83 16.45 16.65 4.27
N VAL A 84 15.92 17.86 4.44
CA VAL A 84 15.31 18.70 3.39
C VAL A 84 15.91 20.10 3.51
N SER A 85 16.70 20.51 2.53
CA SER A 85 17.37 21.81 2.46
C SER A 85 16.48 22.87 1.80
N ILE A 86 16.92 24.13 1.85
CA ILE A 86 16.23 25.20 1.12
C ILE A 86 16.37 25.02 -0.40
N ASP A 87 17.48 24.42 -0.86
CA ASP A 87 17.71 24.17 -2.28
C ASP A 87 16.81 23.04 -2.79
N ASP A 88 16.47 22.06 -1.95
CA ASP A 88 15.43 21.08 -2.26
C ASP A 88 14.07 21.76 -2.43
N LEU A 89 13.74 22.79 -1.63
CA LEU A 89 12.49 23.54 -1.81
C LEU A 89 12.50 24.38 -3.10
N LYS A 90 13.66 24.91 -3.50
CA LYS A 90 13.83 25.58 -4.80
C LYS A 90 13.68 24.60 -5.96
N ALA A 91 14.07 23.34 -5.77
CA ALA A 91 13.92 22.26 -6.73
C ALA A 91 12.54 21.58 -6.72
N PHE A 92 11.55 22.18 -6.04
CA PHE A 92 10.17 21.65 -6.00
C PHE A 92 9.64 21.34 -7.40
N ARG A 93 9.12 20.12 -7.59
CA ARG A 93 8.55 19.63 -8.88
C ARG A 93 9.54 19.57 -10.06
N HIS A 94 10.84 19.54 -9.79
CA HIS A 94 11.83 19.22 -10.82
C HIS A 94 12.21 17.73 -10.79
N VAL A 95 12.64 17.21 -11.93
CA VAL A 95 13.14 15.83 -12.07
C VAL A 95 14.30 15.61 -11.10
N ASP A 96 14.36 14.43 -10.49
CA ASP A 96 15.35 14.00 -9.50
C ASP A 96 15.36 14.79 -8.17
N SER A 97 14.40 15.69 -7.96
CA SER A 97 14.25 16.39 -6.69
C SER A 97 13.58 15.51 -5.64
N ILE A 98 14.05 15.61 -4.38
CA ILE A 98 13.39 14.98 -3.22
C ILE A 98 12.16 15.76 -2.73
N THR A 99 11.72 16.78 -3.46
CA THR A 99 10.45 17.52 -3.22
C THR A 99 9.49 17.36 -4.41
N PRO A 100 9.00 16.13 -4.68
CA PRO A 100 8.09 15.87 -5.79
C PRO A 100 6.74 16.60 -5.62
N GLY A 101 5.96 16.66 -6.69
CA GLY A 101 4.70 17.41 -6.71
C GLY A 101 3.60 16.91 -5.78
N HIS A 102 3.77 15.71 -5.21
CA HIS A 102 3.01 15.12 -4.11
C HIS A 102 4.00 14.36 -3.22
N PRO A 103 3.73 14.15 -1.91
CA PRO A 103 4.68 13.53 -0.99
C PRO A 103 4.90 12.07 -1.34
N GLU A 104 6.16 11.65 -1.44
CA GLU A 104 6.55 10.26 -1.69
C GLU A 104 7.42 9.74 -0.52
N SER A 105 6.97 8.66 0.11
CA SER A 105 7.59 8.12 1.35
C SER A 105 8.99 7.53 1.16
N HIS A 106 9.35 7.15 -0.07
CA HIS A 106 10.66 6.59 -0.40
C HIS A 106 11.67 7.66 -0.84
N ASP A 107 11.22 8.85 -1.23
CA ASP A 107 12.08 9.94 -1.72
C ASP A 107 12.36 10.99 -0.64
N THR A 108 11.32 11.47 0.05
CA THR A 108 11.44 12.63 0.94
C THR A 108 11.51 12.22 2.42
N PRO A 109 12.62 12.50 3.14
CA PRO A 109 12.74 12.20 4.56
C PRO A 109 11.67 12.90 5.41
N GLY A 110 10.96 12.15 6.24
CA GLY A 110 9.88 12.66 7.10
C GLY A 110 8.48 12.57 6.49
N ILE A 111 8.35 11.99 5.29
CA ILE A 111 7.06 11.57 4.73
C ILE A 111 6.76 10.14 5.20
N GLU A 112 5.64 9.98 5.91
CA GLU A 112 5.20 8.67 6.43
C GLU A 112 4.67 7.75 5.33
N VAL A 113 3.87 8.31 4.41
CA VAL A 113 3.17 7.58 3.34
C VAL A 113 3.07 8.43 2.08
N THR A 114 3.04 7.78 0.92
CA THR A 114 2.84 8.47 -0.36
C THR A 114 1.36 8.88 -0.51
N THR A 115 1.11 10.15 -0.76
CA THR A 115 -0.25 10.72 -0.90
C THR A 115 -0.38 11.51 -2.21
N GLY A 116 -1.54 12.13 -2.44
CA GLY A 116 -1.88 12.80 -3.70
C GLY A 116 -3.20 12.27 -4.25
N PRO A 117 -3.31 10.96 -4.54
CA PRO A 117 -4.61 10.34 -4.74
C PRO A 117 -5.47 10.51 -3.47
N LEU A 118 -6.58 11.22 -3.61
CA LEU A 118 -7.39 11.70 -2.48
C LEU A 118 -8.01 10.53 -1.70
N GLY A 119 -8.26 10.75 -0.40
CA GLY A 119 -8.81 9.75 0.52
C GLY A 119 -7.81 8.69 1.02
N GLN A 120 -6.66 8.53 0.36
CA GLN A 120 -5.65 7.53 0.73
C GLN A 120 -4.96 7.86 2.05
N GLY A 121 -4.51 9.10 2.25
CA GLY A 121 -3.74 9.49 3.43
C GLY A 121 -4.50 9.31 4.74
N ILE A 122 -5.77 9.73 4.82
CA ILE A 122 -6.62 9.50 6.00
C ILE A 122 -6.81 7.99 6.27
N SER A 123 -6.95 7.21 5.21
CA SER A 123 -7.08 5.75 5.32
C SER A 123 -5.77 5.08 5.74
N ASN A 124 -4.61 5.61 5.33
CA ASN A 124 -3.30 5.21 5.84
C ASN A 124 -3.12 5.61 7.31
N ALA A 125 -3.59 6.79 7.71
CA ALA A 125 -3.55 7.26 9.09
C ALA A 125 -4.34 6.32 10.02
N VAL A 126 -5.48 5.80 9.57
CA VAL A 126 -6.20 4.71 10.26
C VAL A 126 -5.29 3.49 10.43
N GLY A 127 -4.58 3.05 9.39
CA GLY A 127 -3.62 1.94 9.49
C GLY A 127 -2.47 2.19 10.45
N LEU A 128 -1.89 3.40 10.45
CA LEU A 128 -0.83 3.80 11.39
C LEU A 128 -1.35 3.80 12.84
N ALA A 129 -2.58 4.25 13.07
CA ALA A 129 -3.21 4.22 14.39
C ALA A 129 -3.54 2.78 14.86
N ILE A 130 -3.97 1.90 13.95
CA ILE A 130 -4.16 0.47 14.26
C ILE A 130 -2.81 -0.17 14.64
N ALA A 131 -1.75 0.07 13.85
CA ALA A 131 -0.43 -0.47 14.15
C ALA A 131 0.13 0.06 15.48
N GLN A 132 -0.11 1.33 15.80
CA GLN A 132 0.24 1.92 17.09
C GLN A 132 -0.49 1.20 18.24
N ALA A 133 -1.81 1.07 18.16
CA ALA A 133 -2.60 0.38 19.18
C ALA A 133 -2.17 -1.08 19.37
N HIS A 134 -1.91 -1.79 18.27
CA HIS A 134 -1.41 -3.17 18.29
C HIS A 134 -0.03 -3.29 18.92
N THR A 135 0.90 -2.43 18.52
CA THR A 135 2.27 -2.45 19.04
C THR A 135 2.27 -2.08 20.53
N ALA A 136 1.49 -1.08 20.93
CA ALA A 136 1.33 -0.71 22.33
C ALA A 136 0.77 -1.86 23.17
N ALA A 137 -0.32 -2.49 22.73
CA ALA A 137 -0.92 -3.62 23.44
C ALA A 137 0.01 -4.84 23.55
N THR A 138 0.90 -5.01 22.58
CA THR A 138 1.88 -6.11 22.56
C THR A 138 3.08 -5.85 23.49
N PHE A 139 3.62 -4.62 23.47
CA PHE A 139 4.93 -4.33 24.07
C PHE A 139 4.90 -3.46 25.33
N ASN A 140 3.88 -2.63 25.55
CA ASN A 140 3.81 -1.83 26.77
C ASN A 140 3.58 -2.74 27.99
N LYS A 141 4.24 -2.41 29.10
CA LYS A 141 4.14 -3.15 30.37
C LYS A 141 4.00 -2.13 31.53
N PRO A 142 3.55 -2.54 32.72
CA PRO A 142 3.50 -1.64 33.87
C PRO A 142 4.86 -0.97 34.14
N GLY A 143 4.91 0.37 34.10
CA GLY A 143 6.14 1.15 34.24
C GLY A 143 6.96 1.34 32.95
N PHE A 144 6.51 0.79 31.82
CA PHE A 144 7.13 0.91 30.50
C PHE A 144 6.09 1.28 29.44
N ASP A 145 5.85 2.57 29.29
CA ASP A 145 5.00 3.12 28.24
C ASP A 145 5.84 3.43 26.99
N LEU A 146 6.22 2.36 26.29
CA LEU A 146 7.12 2.45 25.12
C LEU A 146 6.43 3.05 23.91
N ILE A 147 5.15 2.74 23.70
CA ILE A 147 4.39 3.11 22.52
C ILE A 147 3.14 3.87 22.94
N ASN A 148 3.16 5.18 22.76
CA ASN A 148 2.07 6.09 23.12
C ASN A 148 1.90 7.25 22.12
N ASN A 149 2.52 7.15 20.95
CA ASN A 149 2.44 8.18 19.93
C ASN A 149 1.02 8.36 19.37
N TYR A 150 0.76 9.56 18.86
CA TYR A 150 -0.43 9.92 18.10
C TYR A 150 -0.18 9.78 16.60
N THR A 151 -1.29 9.74 15.86
CA THR A 151 -1.33 9.87 14.41
C THR A 151 -2.18 11.08 14.05
N TYR A 152 -1.56 12.08 13.44
CA TYR A 152 -2.22 13.30 12.98
C TYR A 152 -2.42 13.28 11.47
N CYS A 153 -3.60 13.64 11.00
CA CYS A 153 -3.89 13.70 9.57
C CYS A 153 -4.55 15.01 9.17
N PHE A 154 -4.02 15.68 8.15
CA PHE A 154 -4.71 16.78 7.48
C PHE A 154 -5.41 16.26 6.23
N LEU A 155 -6.65 16.70 6.01
CA LEU A 155 -7.45 16.33 4.86
C LEU A 155 -8.36 17.49 4.45
N GLY A 156 -8.82 17.50 3.19
CA GLY A 156 -9.79 18.48 2.69
C GLY A 156 -11.01 17.80 2.09
N ASP A 157 -11.90 18.59 1.49
CA ASP A 157 -13.17 18.14 0.89
C ASP A 157 -12.98 16.97 -0.08
N GLY A 158 -11.96 17.06 -0.94
CA GLY A 158 -11.62 16.00 -1.90
C GLY A 158 -11.38 14.63 -1.25
N CYS A 159 -10.76 14.60 -0.06
CA CYS A 159 -10.59 13.34 0.66
C CYS A 159 -11.91 12.82 1.23
N LEU A 160 -12.80 13.71 1.68
CA LEU A 160 -14.08 13.35 2.30
C LEU A 160 -15.15 12.91 1.31
N MET A 161 -15.02 13.32 0.05
CA MET A 161 -15.85 12.85 -1.07
C MET A 161 -15.45 11.43 -1.53
N GLU A 162 -14.17 11.06 -1.39
CA GLU A 162 -13.68 9.76 -1.83
C GLU A 162 -14.17 8.63 -0.91
N GLY A 163 -14.81 7.62 -1.51
CA GLY A 163 -15.47 6.52 -0.79
C GLY A 163 -14.53 5.73 0.13
N VAL A 164 -13.25 5.59 -0.26
CA VAL A 164 -12.21 4.95 0.55
C VAL A 164 -12.07 5.58 1.95
N SER A 165 -12.26 6.89 2.08
CA SER A 165 -12.20 7.57 3.37
C SER A 165 -13.39 7.19 4.26
N SER A 166 -14.59 7.04 3.68
CA SER A 166 -15.78 6.62 4.42
C SER A 166 -15.63 5.19 4.92
N GLU A 167 -15.07 4.30 4.10
CA GLU A 167 -14.73 2.93 4.50
C GLU A 167 -13.79 2.92 5.70
N ALA A 168 -12.64 3.60 5.58
CA ALA A 168 -11.62 3.61 6.62
C ALA A 168 -12.08 4.32 7.90
N CYS A 169 -12.75 5.47 7.80
CA CYS A 169 -13.23 6.22 8.95
C CYS A 169 -14.38 5.51 9.68
N SER A 170 -15.26 4.81 8.95
CA SER A 170 -16.26 3.92 9.58
C SER A 170 -15.58 2.84 10.43
N LEU A 171 -14.54 2.18 9.90
CA LEU A 171 -13.80 1.18 10.64
C LEU A 171 -13.01 1.77 11.82
N ALA A 172 -12.41 2.96 11.66
CA ALA A 172 -11.65 3.63 12.71
C ALA A 172 -12.52 3.98 13.93
N GLY A 173 -13.75 4.43 13.70
CA GLY A 173 -14.72 4.71 14.76
C GLY A 173 -15.15 3.43 15.48
N HIS A 174 -15.44 2.36 14.73
CA HIS A 174 -15.69 1.03 15.30
C HIS A 174 -14.53 0.53 16.17
N LEU A 175 -13.29 0.75 15.73
CA LEU A 175 -12.07 0.36 16.43
C LEU A 175 -11.64 1.33 17.54
N GLN A 176 -12.42 2.37 17.86
CA GLN A 176 -12.19 3.27 19.01
C GLN A 176 -10.74 3.83 19.06
N LEU A 177 -10.19 4.20 17.90
CA LEU A 177 -8.79 4.62 17.75
C LEU A 177 -8.52 6.04 18.31
N GLY A 178 -8.51 6.19 19.64
CA GLY A 178 -8.35 7.48 20.34
C GLY A 178 -7.05 8.25 20.09
N ASN A 179 -6.03 7.60 19.54
CA ASN A 179 -4.78 8.25 19.17
C ASN A 179 -4.76 8.78 17.73
N LEU A 180 -5.86 8.65 16.97
CA LEU A 180 -6.04 9.24 15.65
C LEU A 180 -6.76 10.60 15.75
N ILE A 181 -6.10 11.65 15.29
CA ILE A 181 -6.64 13.02 15.27
C ILE A 181 -6.54 13.54 13.83
N ALA A 182 -7.70 13.80 13.22
CA ALA A 182 -7.82 14.31 11.87
C ALA A 182 -8.26 15.79 11.90
N VAL A 183 -7.67 16.63 11.07
CA VAL A 183 -8.06 18.03 10.86
C VAL A 183 -8.59 18.17 9.43
N TYR A 184 -9.87 18.49 9.33
CA TYR A 184 -10.53 18.79 8.07
C TYR A 184 -10.41 20.28 7.75
N ASP A 185 -9.74 20.58 6.64
CA ASP A 185 -9.69 21.90 6.02
C ASP A 185 -11.03 22.23 5.36
N ASP A 186 -11.93 22.82 6.16
CA ASP A 186 -13.29 23.20 5.77
C ASP A 186 -13.28 24.57 5.08
N ASN A 187 -12.69 24.62 3.89
CA ASN A 187 -12.47 25.87 3.14
C ASN A 187 -13.59 26.17 2.10
N HIS A 188 -14.52 25.24 1.90
CA HIS A 188 -15.64 25.31 0.95
C HIS A 188 -15.26 25.42 -0.54
N ILE A 189 -14.04 25.06 -0.92
CA ILE A 189 -13.55 25.15 -2.30
C ILE A 189 -12.91 23.84 -2.75
N SER A 190 -13.37 23.34 -3.89
CA SER A 190 -12.72 22.29 -4.67
C SER A 190 -12.24 22.85 -6.03
N ILE A 191 -11.72 21.99 -6.91
CA ILE A 191 -11.25 22.41 -8.24
C ILE A 191 -12.37 23.08 -9.06
N ASP A 192 -13.58 22.54 -9.00
CA ASP A 192 -14.73 23.01 -9.79
C ASP A 192 -15.37 24.28 -9.22
N GLY A 193 -14.96 24.72 -8.03
CA GLY A 193 -15.51 25.89 -7.37
C GLY A 193 -16.00 25.59 -5.96
N ASP A 194 -17.06 26.30 -5.59
CA ASP A 194 -17.74 26.18 -4.30
C ASP A 194 -18.25 24.74 -4.08
N THR A 195 -17.99 24.17 -2.90
CA THR A 195 -18.41 22.81 -2.53
C THR A 195 -19.92 22.62 -2.62
N ASN A 196 -20.73 23.68 -2.53
CA ASN A 196 -22.19 23.59 -2.72
C ASN A 196 -22.62 23.02 -4.07
N GLN A 197 -21.73 22.97 -5.06
CA GLN A 197 -22.01 22.36 -6.36
C GLN A 197 -22.10 20.83 -6.31
N ALA A 198 -21.39 20.16 -5.38
CA ALA A 198 -21.27 18.69 -5.38
C ALA A 198 -21.10 18.03 -3.99
N PHE A 199 -20.87 18.80 -2.93
CA PHE A 199 -20.56 18.32 -1.58
C PHE A 199 -21.29 19.16 -0.53
N THR A 200 -22.57 18.82 -0.31
CA THR A 200 -23.51 19.55 0.57
C THR A 200 -24.00 18.72 1.76
N GLU A 201 -23.39 17.57 1.99
CA GLU A 201 -23.71 16.72 3.14
C GLU A 201 -23.25 17.33 4.47
N ASP A 202 -23.84 16.86 5.56
CA ASP A 202 -23.41 17.21 6.91
C ASP A 202 -22.26 16.28 7.34
N VAL A 203 -21.03 16.72 7.05
CA VAL A 203 -19.80 15.99 7.38
C VAL A 203 -19.72 15.67 8.88
N ILE A 204 -20.13 16.61 9.73
CA ILE A 204 -20.05 16.44 11.17
C ILE A 204 -20.99 15.33 11.64
N LYS A 205 -22.26 15.38 11.24
CA LYS A 205 -23.20 14.30 11.55
C LYS A 205 -22.75 12.96 11.00
N ARG A 206 -22.13 12.91 9.81
CA ARG A 206 -21.59 11.67 9.27
C ARG A 206 -20.49 11.10 10.15
N TYR A 207 -19.54 11.91 10.61
CA TYR A 207 -18.46 11.45 11.50
C TYR A 207 -18.97 11.05 12.89
N GLU A 208 -19.92 11.79 13.45
CA GLU A 208 -20.62 11.37 14.68
C GLU A 208 -21.30 10.01 14.50
N SER A 209 -21.91 9.74 13.34
CA SER A 209 -22.53 8.45 13.04
C SER A 209 -21.53 7.29 12.98
N TYR A 210 -20.26 7.56 12.64
CA TYR A 210 -19.19 6.57 12.70
C TYR A 210 -18.67 6.32 14.13
N GLY A 211 -19.07 7.14 15.11
CA GLY A 211 -18.57 7.08 16.48
C GLY A 211 -17.32 7.94 16.74
N TRP A 212 -17.02 8.90 15.88
CA TRP A 212 -15.92 9.84 16.09
C TRP A 212 -16.30 10.91 17.11
N HIS A 213 -15.30 11.45 17.80
CA HIS A 213 -15.43 12.73 18.49
C HIS A 213 -15.27 13.85 17.46
N VAL A 214 -16.12 14.88 17.53
CA VAL A 214 -16.04 16.02 16.63
C VAL A 214 -15.82 17.30 17.42
N LEU A 215 -14.90 18.13 16.91
CA LEU A 215 -14.62 19.48 17.40
C LEU A 215 -14.68 20.45 16.22
N GLU A 216 -14.97 21.72 16.51
CA GLU A 216 -15.00 22.78 15.51
C GLU A 216 -14.14 23.97 15.93
N VAL A 217 -13.42 24.54 14.98
CA VAL A 217 -12.70 25.81 15.11
C VAL A 217 -13.16 26.71 13.97
N GLN A 218 -13.85 27.81 14.31
CA GLN A 218 -14.53 28.67 13.34
C GLN A 218 -13.59 29.65 12.60
N ASP A 219 -12.41 29.91 13.17
CA ASP A 219 -11.37 30.76 12.58
C ASP A 219 -10.04 30.03 12.60
N GLY A 220 -9.79 29.22 11.58
CA GLY A 220 -8.54 28.51 11.40
C GLY A 220 -7.41 29.37 10.82
N ASP A 221 -7.71 30.58 10.37
CA ASP A 221 -6.73 31.47 9.75
C ASP A 221 -5.92 32.26 10.79
N GLU A 222 -6.53 32.57 11.95
CA GLU A 222 -5.93 33.41 13.00
C GLU A 222 -6.08 32.89 14.44
N ASP A 223 -7.08 32.05 14.77
CA ASP A 223 -7.32 31.59 16.16
C ASP A 223 -6.41 30.44 16.61
N LEU A 224 -5.13 30.76 16.80
CA LEU A 224 -4.13 29.79 17.29
C LEU A 224 -4.50 29.19 18.65
N ALA A 225 -5.23 29.92 19.49
CA ALA A 225 -5.63 29.46 20.82
C ALA A 225 -6.77 28.44 20.73
N GLY A 226 -7.76 28.67 19.87
CA GLY A 226 -8.82 27.72 19.56
C GLY A 226 -8.28 26.44 18.95
N ILE A 227 -7.35 26.54 18.00
CA ILE A 227 -6.66 25.38 17.42
C ILE A 227 -5.93 24.57 18.50
N GLU A 228 -5.16 25.24 19.36
CA GLU A 228 -4.44 24.59 20.45
C GLU A 228 -5.41 23.91 21.45
N ALA A 229 -6.51 24.58 21.80
CA ALA A 229 -7.52 24.03 22.69
C ALA A 229 -8.20 22.78 22.08
N ALA A 230 -8.51 22.80 20.78
CA ALA A 230 -9.10 21.67 20.08
C ALA A 230 -8.15 20.47 20.03
N LEU A 231 -6.87 20.68 19.72
CA LEU A 231 -5.87 19.61 19.71
C LEU A 231 -5.66 19.01 21.12
N LYS A 232 -5.62 19.84 22.18
CA LYS A 232 -5.59 19.35 23.57
C LYS A 232 -6.81 18.51 23.90
N LYS A 233 -8.00 19.01 23.55
CA LYS A 233 -9.26 18.30 23.80
C LYS A 233 -9.33 16.97 23.08
N ALA A 234 -8.86 16.91 21.83
CA ALA A 234 -8.77 15.67 21.06
C ALA A 234 -7.87 14.64 21.75
N GLN A 235 -6.72 15.05 22.30
CA GLN A 235 -5.82 14.15 23.03
C GLN A 235 -6.42 13.59 24.34
N GLU A 236 -7.43 14.26 24.93
CA GLU A 236 -8.11 13.78 26.14
C GLU A 236 -9.09 12.63 25.85
N VAL A 237 -9.60 12.52 24.61
CA VAL A 237 -10.57 11.49 24.23
C VAL A 237 -9.83 10.23 23.77
N LYS A 238 -9.92 9.16 24.57
CA LYS A 238 -9.11 7.94 24.38
C LYS A 238 -9.85 6.79 23.72
N ASP A 239 -11.18 6.87 23.65
CA ASP A 239 -12.07 5.82 23.18
C ASP A 239 -12.69 6.15 21.81
N LYS A 240 -12.29 7.26 21.18
CA LYS A 240 -12.80 7.67 19.86
C LYS A 240 -11.73 8.40 19.06
N PRO A 241 -11.56 8.09 17.76
CA PRO A 241 -10.83 8.99 16.89
C PRO A 241 -11.51 10.37 16.84
N THR A 242 -10.74 11.43 16.64
CA THR A 242 -11.27 12.81 16.63
C THR A 242 -11.16 13.45 15.25
N LEU A 243 -12.23 14.09 14.79
CA LEU A 243 -12.24 15.01 13.65
C LEU A 243 -12.37 16.45 14.15
N ILE A 244 -11.43 17.31 13.75
CA ILE A 244 -11.49 18.76 13.98
C ILE A 244 -11.87 19.42 12.67
N LYS A 245 -13.09 19.96 12.57
CA LYS A 245 -13.52 20.81 11.46
C LYS A 245 -12.91 22.19 11.65
N LEU A 246 -11.97 22.55 10.78
CA LEU A 246 -11.24 23.79 10.83
C LEU A 246 -11.68 24.67 9.66
N ARG A 247 -12.42 25.74 9.97
CA ARG A 247 -12.87 26.68 8.96
C ARG A 247 -11.70 27.58 8.54
N THR A 248 -11.27 27.51 7.29
CA THR A 248 -10.18 28.34 6.74
C THR A 248 -10.62 29.07 5.47
N ILE A 249 -9.81 30.03 5.01
CA ILE A 249 -9.91 30.58 3.66
C ILE A 249 -8.77 30.00 2.81
N ILE A 250 -9.11 29.27 1.75
CA ILE A 250 -8.09 28.78 0.80
C ILE A 250 -7.30 29.95 0.21
N GLY A 251 -5.97 29.84 0.19
CA GLY A 251 -5.11 30.92 -0.32
C GLY A 251 -5.07 32.17 0.57
N TYR A 252 -5.36 32.04 1.87
CA TYR A 252 -5.44 33.15 2.82
C TYR A 252 -4.33 34.21 2.63
N GLY A 253 -4.74 35.45 2.38
CA GLY A 253 -3.89 36.61 2.12
C GLY A 253 -3.79 36.99 0.64
N SER A 254 -3.97 36.05 -0.29
CA SER A 254 -3.91 36.29 -1.74
C SER A 254 -5.04 37.22 -2.19
N LYS A 255 -4.81 37.97 -3.28
CA LYS A 255 -5.89 38.68 -4.00
C LYS A 255 -7.00 37.75 -4.50
N GLN A 256 -6.71 36.45 -4.64
CA GLN A 256 -7.63 35.39 -5.06
C GLN A 256 -8.02 34.44 -3.93
N GLN A 257 -7.80 34.81 -2.66
CA GLN A 257 -8.22 33.99 -1.52
C GLN A 257 -9.72 33.64 -1.60
N GLY A 258 -10.09 32.43 -1.19
CA GLY A 258 -11.48 31.96 -1.22
C GLY A 258 -12.00 31.59 -2.61
N THR A 259 -11.14 31.53 -3.63
CA THR A 259 -11.54 31.14 -4.99
C THR A 259 -10.85 29.85 -5.43
N HIS A 260 -11.46 29.08 -6.33
CA HIS A 260 -10.82 27.89 -6.89
C HIS A 260 -9.55 28.19 -7.71
N GLY A 261 -9.37 29.43 -8.19
CA GLY A 261 -8.18 29.86 -8.93
C GLY A 261 -6.88 29.75 -8.12
N VAL A 262 -6.96 29.82 -6.78
CA VAL A 262 -5.78 29.68 -5.90
C VAL A 262 -5.48 28.21 -5.52
N HIS A 263 -6.33 27.26 -5.92
CA HIS A 263 -6.17 25.85 -5.57
C HIS A 263 -4.89 25.24 -6.14
N GLY A 264 -4.72 25.28 -7.47
CA GLY A 264 -3.67 24.52 -8.17
C GLY A 264 -2.90 25.30 -9.22
N SER A 265 -2.86 26.62 -9.11
CA SER A 265 -2.06 27.49 -9.97
C SER A 265 -1.13 28.38 -9.14
N PRO A 266 0.11 28.61 -9.59
CA PRO A 266 0.99 29.59 -8.97
C PRO A 266 0.35 30.98 -8.95
N LEU A 267 0.58 31.71 -7.85
CA LEU A 267 0.16 33.10 -7.74
C LEU A 267 0.89 33.98 -8.76
N LYS A 268 0.29 35.11 -9.09
CA LYS A 268 0.93 36.12 -9.96
C LYS A 268 1.96 36.92 -9.18
N ALA A 269 2.97 37.43 -9.87
CA ALA A 269 4.09 38.15 -9.25
C ALA A 269 3.64 39.35 -8.40
N ASP A 270 2.62 40.08 -8.83
CA ASP A 270 2.06 41.23 -8.10
C ASP A 270 1.26 40.81 -6.85
N ASP A 271 0.70 39.60 -6.84
CA ASP A 271 0.04 39.03 -5.68
C ASP A 271 1.07 38.53 -4.64
N ILE A 272 2.16 37.89 -5.11
CA ILE A 272 3.27 37.48 -4.24
C ILE A 272 3.93 38.71 -3.59
N LYS A 273 4.12 39.80 -4.34
CA LYS A 273 4.65 41.06 -3.83
C LYS A 273 3.80 41.63 -2.70
N GLN A 274 2.49 41.76 -2.90
CA GLN A 274 1.61 42.29 -1.84
C GLN A 274 1.54 41.37 -0.62
N LEU A 275 1.59 40.05 -0.81
CA LEU A 275 1.65 39.08 0.30
C LEU A 275 2.87 39.30 1.17
N LYS A 276 4.05 39.44 0.55
CA LYS A 276 5.31 39.68 1.27
C LYS A 276 5.24 41.01 2.03
N GLU A 277 4.82 42.09 1.38
CA GLU A 277 4.64 43.40 2.02
C GLU A 277 3.67 43.35 3.21
N LYS A 278 2.50 42.70 3.03
CA LYS A 278 1.46 42.52 4.06
C LYS A 278 1.99 41.83 5.32
N TRP A 279 2.92 40.89 5.15
CA TRP A 279 3.47 40.09 6.24
C TRP A 279 4.86 40.55 6.72
N GLY A 280 5.35 41.69 6.25
CA GLY A 280 6.63 42.27 6.67
C GLY A 280 7.87 41.60 6.05
N PHE A 281 7.72 40.89 4.93
CA PHE A 281 8.82 40.31 4.14
C PHE A 281 9.24 41.27 3.03
N ASN A 282 10.51 41.19 2.60
CA ASN A 282 10.99 41.95 1.45
C ASN A 282 10.37 41.37 0.16
N PRO A 283 9.59 42.15 -0.61
CA PRO A 283 8.94 41.66 -1.83
C PRO A 283 9.90 41.22 -2.93
N GLU A 284 11.15 41.71 -2.90
CA GLU A 284 12.18 41.39 -3.90
C GLU A 284 13.01 40.15 -3.53
N GLN A 285 12.79 39.56 -2.34
CA GLN A 285 13.50 38.36 -1.89
C GLN A 285 12.57 37.13 -1.96
N SER A 286 13.08 36.00 -2.46
CA SER A 286 12.39 34.71 -2.41
C SER A 286 13.11 33.73 -1.49
N PHE A 287 12.36 32.76 -0.96
CA PHE A 287 12.85 31.72 -0.05
C PHE A 287 13.47 32.31 1.23
N ALA A 288 12.90 33.42 1.71
CA ALA A 288 13.35 34.10 2.92
C ALA A 288 12.91 33.34 4.17
N VAL A 289 13.87 32.95 5.01
CA VAL A 289 13.63 32.34 6.32
C VAL A 289 14.33 33.19 7.38
N PRO A 290 13.59 33.95 8.21
CA PRO A 290 14.18 34.69 9.32
C PRO A 290 14.85 33.77 10.33
N GLN A 291 15.98 34.19 10.90
CA GLN A 291 16.74 33.38 11.86
C GLN A 291 15.90 33.03 13.10
N GLU A 292 15.07 33.95 13.58
CA GLU A 292 14.17 33.71 14.73
C GLU A 292 13.18 32.56 14.49
N VAL A 293 12.78 32.31 13.23
CA VAL A 293 11.91 31.18 12.86
C VAL A 293 12.69 29.86 12.89
N TYR A 294 13.94 29.85 12.44
CA TYR A 294 14.80 28.70 12.66
C TYR A 294 14.99 28.47 14.16
N ASP A 295 15.36 29.48 14.93
CA ASP A 295 15.62 29.33 16.37
C ASP A 295 14.40 28.75 17.10
N LEU A 296 13.18 29.20 16.75
CA LEU A 296 11.93 28.66 17.28
C LEU A 296 11.78 27.16 16.98
N TYR A 297 11.83 26.76 15.71
CA TYR A 297 11.58 25.36 15.33
C TYR A 297 12.74 24.42 15.67
N ARG A 298 13.98 24.92 15.65
CA ARG A 298 15.18 24.17 16.04
C ARG A 298 15.18 23.87 17.54
N LYS A 299 14.64 24.78 18.36
CA LYS A 299 14.42 24.51 19.78
C LYS A 299 13.50 23.30 19.98
N HIS A 300 12.34 23.29 19.31
CA HIS A 300 11.42 22.16 19.42
C HIS A 300 12.00 20.84 18.85
N ALA A 301 12.76 20.91 17.75
CA ALA A 301 13.51 19.76 17.24
C ALA A 301 14.51 19.19 18.27
N ALA A 302 15.17 20.04 19.06
CA ALA A 302 16.06 19.61 20.13
C ALA A 302 15.31 18.97 21.31
N GLU A 303 14.12 19.48 21.66
CA GLU A 303 13.22 18.84 22.64
C GLU A 303 12.82 17.43 22.18
N GLY A 304 12.53 17.26 20.89
CA GLY A 304 12.23 15.96 20.30
C GLY A 304 13.41 14.97 20.33
N ALA A 305 14.64 15.45 20.07
CA ALA A 305 15.85 14.63 20.22
C ALA A 305 16.08 14.20 21.68
N ALA A 306 15.84 15.09 22.65
CA ALA A 306 15.91 14.75 24.07
C ALA A 306 14.83 13.74 24.46
N ALA A 307 13.60 13.86 23.94
CA ALA A 307 12.52 12.90 24.18
C ALA A 307 12.86 11.51 23.63
N GLU A 308 13.49 11.42 22.46
CA GLU A 308 13.99 10.15 21.93
C GLU A 308 15.11 9.57 22.80
N GLU A 309 16.03 10.40 23.31
CA GLU A 309 17.08 9.94 24.23
C GLU A 309 16.50 9.32 25.50
N GLU A 310 15.48 9.94 26.09
CA GLU A 310 14.75 9.40 27.23
C GLU A 310 14.00 8.10 26.88
N TRP A 311 13.39 8.04 25.69
CA TRP A 311 12.77 6.81 25.20
C TRP A 311 13.80 5.68 25.04
N ASN A 312 14.99 5.98 24.52
CA ASN A 312 16.08 5.00 24.38
C ASN A 312 16.54 4.48 25.74
N LYS A 313 16.67 5.35 26.75
CA LYS A 313 16.96 4.94 28.14
C LYS A 313 15.88 4.02 28.69
N LEU A 314 14.61 4.37 28.51
CA LEU A 314 13.47 3.53 28.91
C LEU A 314 13.50 2.16 28.20
N PHE A 315 13.81 2.14 26.91
CA PHE A 315 13.87 0.92 26.12
C PHE A 315 15.05 0.01 26.54
N VAL A 316 16.18 0.57 26.92
CA VAL A 316 17.30 -0.18 27.54
C VAL A 316 16.88 -0.79 28.87
N GLU A 317 16.20 -0.05 29.74
CA GLU A 317 15.68 -0.59 31.01
C GLU A 317 14.60 -1.67 30.79
N TYR A 318 13.78 -1.50 29.75
CA TYR A 318 12.80 -2.50 29.33
C TYR A 318 13.50 -3.81 28.97
N GLY A 319 14.58 -3.75 28.19
CA GLY A 319 15.37 -4.94 27.80
C GLY A 319 15.99 -5.71 28.97
N LYS A 320 16.23 -5.06 30.12
CA LYS A 320 16.70 -5.74 31.34
C LYS A 320 15.61 -6.56 32.03
N LYS A 321 14.33 -6.20 31.86
CA LYS A 321 13.18 -6.86 32.52
C LYS A 321 12.33 -7.72 31.59
N HIS A 322 12.35 -7.42 30.29
CA HIS A 322 11.53 -8.02 29.23
C HIS A 322 12.43 -8.35 28.03
N ALA A 323 13.43 -9.21 28.24
CA ALA A 323 14.50 -9.46 27.27
C ALA A 323 13.98 -10.01 25.94
N ASP A 324 13.00 -10.92 25.98
CA ASP A 324 12.43 -11.55 24.78
C ASP A 324 11.62 -10.55 23.96
N GLU A 325 10.72 -9.79 24.60
CA GLU A 325 9.94 -8.76 23.90
C GLU A 325 10.81 -7.61 23.39
N HIS A 326 11.87 -7.23 24.12
CA HIS A 326 12.83 -6.24 23.67
C HIS A 326 13.58 -6.72 22.41
N ALA A 327 14.05 -7.97 22.41
CA ALA A 327 14.72 -8.56 21.27
C ALA A 327 13.78 -8.66 20.05
N ASP A 328 12.51 -9.02 20.28
CA ASP A 328 11.48 -9.05 19.23
C ASP A 328 11.22 -7.65 18.65
N LEU A 329 10.97 -6.65 19.49
CA LEU A 329 10.71 -5.28 19.01
C LEU A 329 11.90 -4.72 18.22
N LEU A 330 13.12 -4.93 18.72
CA LEU A 330 14.34 -4.48 18.05
C LEU A 330 14.53 -5.19 16.69
N ARG A 331 14.22 -6.48 16.60
CA ARG A 331 14.24 -7.24 15.34
C ARG A 331 13.23 -6.68 14.34
N ARG A 332 11.99 -6.42 14.77
CA ARG A 332 10.94 -5.83 13.94
C ARG A 332 11.31 -4.43 13.45
N GLN A 333 11.93 -3.59 14.28
CA GLN A 333 12.42 -2.27 13.89
C GLN A 333 13.46 -2.31 12.76
N ARG A 334 14.27 -3.38 12.67
CA ARG A 334 15.19 -3.61 11.54
C ARG A 334 14.50 -4.20 10.30
N GLY A 335 13.23 -4.58 10.44
CA GLY A 335 12.45 -5.26 9.41
C GLY A 335 12.91 -6.71 9.15
N ASP A 336 13.66 -7.31 10.07
CA ASP A 336 14.16 -8.68 9.91
C ASP A 336 13.09 -9.68 10.35
N LEU A 337 12.95 -10.81 9.66
CA LEU A 337 12.08 -11.92 10.09
C LEU A 337 12.77 -12.76 11.19
N PRO A 338 12.03 -13.57 11.98
CA PRO A 338 12.63 -14.48 12.96
C PRO A 338 13.54 -15.52 12.30
N GLU A 339 14.68 -15.83 12.89
CA GLU A 339 15.59 -16.82 12.31
C GLU A 339 14.94 -18.21 12.22
N GLY A 340 15.03 -18.85 11.05
CA GLY A 340 14.53 -20.22 10.84
C GLY A 340 13.01 -20.33 10.64
N TRP A 341 12.28 -19.21 10.55
CA TRP A 341 10.84 -19.20 10.31
C TRP A 341 10.45 -19.97 9.04
N GLU A 342 11.30 -19.95 8.01
CA GLU A 342 11.06 -20.57 6.71
C GLU A 342 10.95 -22.10 6.80
N LYS A 343 11.51 -22.72 7.85
CA LYS A 343 11.41 -24.17 8.11
C LYS A 343 9.99 -24.61 8.47
N HIS A 344 9.12 -23.66 8.82
CA HIS A 344 7.71 -23.92 9.11
C HIS A 344 6.83 -23.91 7.86
N LEU A 345 7.37 -23.53 6.69
CA LEU A 345 6.63 -23.60 5.44
C LEU A 345 6.27 -25.05 5.10
N PRO A 346 4.99 -25.35 4.81
CA PRO A 346 4.56 -26.67 4.36
C PRO A 346 5.26 -27.11 3.08
N VAL A 347 5.64 -28.38 3.02
CA VAL A 347 6.20 -29.03 1.82
C VAL A 347 5.31 -30.19 1.45
N TYR A 348 5.13 -30.40 0.14
CA TYR A 348 4.25 -31.43 -0.42
C TYR A 348 4.99 -32.28 -1.45
N THR A 349 4.47 -33.47 -1.67
CA THR A 349 4.90 -34.42 -2.70
C THR A 349 3.73 -34.73 -3.65
N SER A 350 4.02 -35.29 -4.82
CA SER A 350 2.99 -35.69 -5.79
C SER A 350 2.04 -36.79 -5.28
N ALA A 351 2.37 -37.46 -4.18
CA ALA A 351 1.53 -38.46 -3.51
C ALA A 351 0.48 -37.86 -2.56
N ASP A 352 0.64 -36.59 -2.18
CA ASP A 352 -0.29 -35.90 -1.30
C ASP A 352 -1.62 -35.57 -2.03
N PRO A 353 -2.74 -35.45 -1.30
CA PRO A 353 -4.04 -35.22 -1.92
C PRO A 353 -4.12 -33.85 -2.61
N ALA A 354 -5.05 -33.75 -3.57
CA ALA A 354 -5.38 -32.50 -4.21
C ALA A 354 -6.03 -31.52 -3.21
N VAL A 355 -5.55 -30.27 -3.18
CA VAL A 355 -6.01 -29.22 -2.26
C VAL A 355 -6.12 -27.90 -3.02
N ALA A 356 -7.18 -27.12 -2.76
CA ALA A 356 -7.31 -25.79 -3.33
C ALA A 356 -6.23 -24.84 -2.80
N SER A 357 -5.68 -23.95 -3.62
CA SER A 357 -4.58 -23.10 -3.16
C SER A 357 -5.02 -22.08 -2.10
N ARG A 358 -6.31 -21.72 -2.00
CA ARG A 358 -6.83 -20.98 -0.82
C ARG A 358 -6.68 -21.75 0.50
N LYS A 359 -6.83 -23.08 0.47
CA LYS A 359 -6.69 -23.95 1.64
C LYS A 359 -5.22 -24.23 1.94
N LEU A 360 -4.38 -24.33 0.92
CA LEU A 360 -2.93 -24.35 1.08
C LEU A 360 -2.43 -23.06 1.74
N SER A 361 -2.97 -21.90 1.34
CA SER A 361 -2.71 -20.60 1.95
C SER A 361 -3.09 -20.56 3.43
N GLU A 362 -4.29 -21.06 3.81
CA GLU A 362 -4.67 -21.21 5.22
C GLU A 362 -3.67 -22.08 6.00
N THR A 363 -3.20 -23.17 5.39
CA THR A 363 -2.19 -24.05 6.00
C THR A 363 -0.87 -23.30 6.22
N VAL A 364 -0.39 -22.54 5.24
CA VAL A 364 0.81 -21.71 5.39
C VAL A 364 0.62 -20.72 6.53
N LEU A 365 -0.43 -19.89 6.49
CA LEU A 365 -0.75 -18.91 7.53
C LEU A 365 -0.79 -19.57 8.91
N SER A 366 -1.44 -20.73 9.04
CA SER A 366 -1.53 -21.47 10.31
C SER A 366 -0.19 -21.96 10.82
N LYS A 367 0.76 -22.30 9.94
CA LYS A 367 2.09 -22.79 10.32
C LYS A 367 3.05 -21.68 10.68
N ILE A 368 2.94 -20.52 10.04
CA ILE A 368 3.84 -19.38 10.28
C ILE A 368 3.31 -18.39 11.33
N PHE A 369 2.02 -18.46 11.72
CA PHE A 369 1.40 -17.51 12.63
C PHE A 369 2.16 -17.34 13.94
N ASP A 370 2.49 -18.44 14.62
CA ASP A 370 3.18 -18.37 15.92
C ASP A 370 4.66 -17.98 15.80
N VAL A 371 5.30 -18.24 14.66
CA VAL A 371 6.73 -18.01 14.44
C VAL A 371 7.06 -16.72 13.70
N VAL A 372 6.07 -16.01 13.17
CA VAL A 372 6.20 -14.66 12.57
C VAL A 372 5.21 -13.74 13.27
N PRO A 373 5.52 -13.22 14.47
CA PRO A 373 4.56 -12.54 15.33
C PRO A 373 4.17 -11.13 14.83
N GLU A 374 4.93 -10.56 13.89
CA GLU A 374 4.58 -9.33 13.18
C GLU A 374 3.56 -9.54 12.04
N LEU A 375 3.21 -10.79 11.70
CA LEU A 375 2.19 -11.07 10.71
C LEU A 375 0.80 -10.78 11.32
N VAL A 376 0.15 -9.73 10.82
CA VAL A 376 -1.21 -9.31 11.21
C VAL A 376 -2.01 -9.26 9.92
N GLY A 377 -3.22 -9.82 9.92
CA GLY A 377 -4.02 -9.70 8.71
C GLY A 377 -5.49 -9.80 8.95
N GLY A 378 -6.26 -9.94 7.87
CA GLY A 378 -7.70 -9.86 7.96
C GLY A 378 -8.39 -10.27 6.68
N SER A 379 -9.67 -9.95 6.60
CA SER A 379 -10.43 -10.11 5.37
C SER A 379 -11.53 -9.06 5.27
N ALA A 380 -11.82 -8.65 4.04
CA ALA A 380 -12.97 -7.85 3.69
C ALA A 380 -14.24 -8.70 3.71
N ASP A 381 -14.70 -9.06 4.91
CA ASP A 381 -15.91 -9.88 5.19
C ASP A 381 -15.94 -11.30 4.57
N LEU A 382 -14.81 -11.77 4.06
CA LEU A 382 -14.69 -13.05 3.35
C LEU A 382 -13.84 -14.07 4.12
N THR A 383 -13.72 -13.96 5.45
CA THR A 383 -12.87 -14.83 6.28
C THR A 383 -13.08 -16.32 6.00
N GLY A 384 -14.34 -16.78 5.95
CA GLY A 384 -14.68 -18.18 5.70
C GLY A 384 -14.48 -18.63 4.25
N SER A 385 -14.37 -17.69 3.32
CA SER A 385 -14.19 -17.97 1.89
C SER A 385 -12.71 -17.92 1.49
N ASN A 386 -11.98 -16.91 1.99
CA ASN A 386 -10.55 -16.72 1.74
C ASN A 386 -9.68 -17.62 2.63
N LEU A 387 -10.20 -18.06 3.78
CA LEU A 387 -9.49 -18.88 4.76
C LEU A 387 -8.24 -18.19 5.33
N THR A 388 -8.40 -16.93 5.72
CA THR A 388 -7.30 -16.06 6.17
C THR A 388 -7.09 -16.01 7.68
N ARG A 389 -8.00 -16.61 8.46
CA ARG A 389 -7.96 -16.57 9.93
C ARG A 389 -7.48 -17.90 10.49
N THR A 390 -6.37 -17.89 11.23
CA THR A 390 -5.92 -19.07 11.96
C THR A 390 -6.83 -19.33 13.17
N LYS A 391 -6.84 -20.57 13.68
CA LYS A 391 -7.62 -20.90 14.88
C LYS A 391 -7.11 -20.17 16.13
N ALA A 392 -5.81 -19.94 16.21
CA ALA A 392 -5.14 -19.27 17.34
C ALA A 392 -5.33 -17.74 17.34
N ALA A 393 -5.78 -17.16 16.23
CA ALA A 393 -5.91 -15.72 16.15
C ALA A 393 -6.98 -15.18 17.11
N VAL A 394 -6.64 -14.09 17.78
CA VAL A 394 -7.58 -13.18 18.45
C VAL A 394 -7.85 -12.02 17.49
N ASP A 395 -9.10 -11.56 17.45
CA ASP A 395 -9.48 -10.44 16.59
C ASP A 395 -8.95 -9.12 17.21
N LEU A 396 -8.40 -8.25 16.38
CA LEU A 396 -7.98 -6.91 16.78
C LEU A 396 -9.23 -6.05 16.97
N GLN A 397 -9.61 -5.82 18.22
CA GLN A 397 -10.83 -5.12 18.60
C GLN A 397 -10.61 -4.28 19.86
N PRO A 398 -11.40 -3.23 20.10
CA PRO A 398 -11.43 -2.59 21.40
C PRO A 398 -11.89 -3.59 22.47
N PRO A 399 -11.19 -3.71 23.61
CA PRO A 399 -11.59 -4.62 24.69
C PRO A 399 -13.04 -4.42 25.17
N SER A 400 -13.56 -3.18 25.05
CA SER A 400 -14.94 -2.82 25.39
C SER A 400 -16.01 -3.58 24.61
N THR A 401 -15.66 -4.16 23.45
CA THR A 401 -16.59 -4.93 22.61
C THR A 401 -16.77 -6.38 23.08
N GLY A 402 -15.82 -6.93 23.85
CA GLY A 402 -15.79 -8.35 24.21
C GLY A 402 -15.51 -9.30 23.04
N LEU A 403 -15.15 -8.79 21.86
CA LEU A 403 -14.89 -9.58 20.64
C LEU A 403 -13.41 -9.85 20.39
N GLY A 404 -12.52 -9.22 21.17
CA GLY A 404 -11.08 -9.30 21.03
C GLY A 404 -10.39 -8.21 21.84
N ASP A 405 -9.15 -7.92 21.49
CA ASP A 405 -8.33 -6.88 22.13
C ASP A 405 -7.31 -6.31 21.11
N TYR A 406 -6.67 -5.18 21.43
CA TYR A 406 -5.74 -4.53 20.50
C TYR A 406 -4.48 -5.35 20.20
N SER A 407 -4.07 -6.30 21.06
CA SER A 407 -2.97 -7.24 20.75
C SER A 407 -3.37 -8.33 19.75
N GLY A 408 -4.67 -8.43 19.43
CA GLY A 408 -5.19 -9.30 18.39
C GLY A 408 -4.50 -9.11 17.05
N ARG A 409 -4.40 -10.21 16.28
CA ARG A 409 -3.66 -10.28 15.00
C ARG A 409 -4.58 -10.54 13.81
N TYR A 410 -5.90 -10.48 14.01
CA TYR A 410 -6.89 -10.62 12.95
C TYR A 410 -7.87 -9.44 12.86
N ILE A 411 -7.85 -8.69 11.76
CA ILE A 411 -8.67 -7.51 11.53
C ILE A 411 -9.93 -7.90 10.75
N ARG A 412 -11.09 -7.50 11.28
CA ARG A 412 -12.37 -7.57 10.57
C ARG A 412 -12.59 -6.28 9.80
N TYR A 413 -12.18 -6.25 8.53
CA TYR A 413 -12.28 -5.04 7.72
C TYR A 413 -13.74 -4.70 7.34
N GLY A 414 -14.63 -5.71 7.25
CA GLY A 414 -15.94 -5.57 6.59
C GLY A 414 -15.80 -5.44 5.07
N VAL A 415 -16.89 -5.21 4.34
CA VAL A 415 -16.88 -5.09 2.87
C VAL A 415 -16.28 -3.73 2.45
N ARG A 416 -14.95 -3.65 2.51
CA ARG A 416 -14.16 -2.41 2.45
C ARG A 416 -12.80 -2.65 1.81
N GLU A 417 -12.74 -3.20 0.59
CA GLU A 417 -11.48 -3.58 -0.06
C GLU A 417 -10.54 -2.39 -0.24
N HIS A 418 -11.08 -1.23 -0.65
CA HIS A 418 -10.28 -0.04 -0.90
C HIS A 418 -9.71 0.49 0.43
N GLY A 419 -10.54 0.61 1.46
CA GLY A 419 -10.13 0.97 2.82
C GLY A 419 -9.14 -0.03 3.41
N MET A 420 -9.37 -1.34 3.24
CA MET A 420 -8.45 -2.41 3.64
C MET A 420 -7.08 -2.21 3.01
N GLY A 421 -7.02 -1.98 1.70
CA GLY A 421 -5.76 -1.75 1.00
C GLY A 421 -4.97 -0.56 1.54
N ALA A 422 -5.63 0.59 1.73
CA ALA A 422 -4.97 1.76 2.28
C ALA A 422 -4.58 1.59 3.76
N ILE A 423 -5.39 0.91 4.55
CA ILE A 423 -5.07 0.58 5.95
C ILE A 423 -3.85 -0.34 6.01
N MET A 424 -3.75 -1.34 5.14
CA MET A 424 -2.54 -2.17 5.03
C MET A 424 -1.30 -1.33 4.71
N ASN A 425 -1.42 -0.30 3.87
CA ASN A 425 -0.29 0.59 3.61
C ASN A 425 0.16 1.35 4.87
N GLY A 426 -0.78 1.82 5.68
CA GLY A 426 -0.47 2.43 6.98
C GLY A 426 0.14 1.45 7.98
N LEU A 427 -0.37 0.21 8.05
CA LEU A 427 0.18 -0.84 8.89
C LEU A 427 1.65 -1.13 8.53
N ALA A 428 1.95 -1.29 7.24
CA ALA A 428 3.30 -1.52 6.75
C ALA A 428 4.23 -0.32 7.02
N ALA A 429 3.75 0.91 6.78
CA ALA A 429 4.52 2.13 7.00
C ALA A 429 4.86 2.38 8.48
N TYR A 430 4.08 1.84 9.43
CA TYR A 430 4.37 1.96 10.86
C TYR A 430 5.71 1.30 11.25
N GLY A 431 6.05 0.18 10.60
CA GLY A 431 7.35 -0.49 10.70
C GLY A 431 7.43 -1.71 11.63
N THR A 432 6.35 -2.10 12.32
CA THR A 432 6.36 -3.25 13.27
C THR A 432 5.43 -4.40 12.85
N VAL A 433 4.75 -4.25 11.71
CA VAL A 433 3.69 -5.15 11.22
C VAL A 433 3.94 -5.51 9.77
N ILE A 434 3.67 -6.77 9.42
CA ILE A 434 3.53 -7.26 8.04
C ILE A 434 2.04 -7.52 7.80
N PRO A 435 1.36 -6.62 7.08
CA PRO A 435 -0.07 -6.75 6.85
C PRO A 435 -0.40 -7.73 5.73
N TYR A 436 -1.45 -8.53 5.94
CA TYR A 436 -2.12 -9.26 4.87
C TYR A 436 -3.65 -9.07 4.86
N GLY A 437 -4.27 -9.06 3.68
CA GLY A 437 -5.69 -8.78 3.50
C GLY A 437 -6.35 -9.74 2.51
N GLY A 438 -7.42 -10.40 2.92
CA GLY A 438 -8.18 -11.33 2.09
C GLY A 438 -9.40 -10.70 1.42
N THR A 439 -9.54 -10.91 0.11
CA THR A 439 -10.81 -10.73 -0.63
C THR A 439 -10.82 -11.70 -1.83
N PHE A 440 -11.85 -11.65 -2.70
CA PHE A 440 -11.78 -12.31 -4.00
C PHE A 440 -10.89 -11.53 -4.95
N LEU A 441 -10.15 -12.22 -5.83
CA LEU A 441 -9.22 -11.57 -6.76
C LEU A 441 -9.91 -10.48 -7.58
N ASN A 442 -11.13 -10.73 -8.05
CA ASN A 442 -11.88 -9.75 -8.83
C ASN A 442 -12.14 -8.44 -8.07
N PHE A 443 -12.27 -8.51 -6.74
CA PHE A 443 -12.56 -7.36 -5.89
C PHE A 443 -11.30 -6.66 -5.38
N VAL A 444 -10.09 -7.22 -5.60
CA VAL A 444 -8.85 -6.43 -5.48
C VAL A 444 -8.90 -5.21 -6.42
N SER A 445 -9.62 -5.31 -7.54
CA SER A 445 -9.87 -4.19 -8.45
C SER A 445 -10.59 -3.00 -7.80
N TYR A 446 -11.42 -3.21 -6.76
CA TYR A 446 -12.01 -2.10 -5.99
C TYR A 446 -10.93 -1.28 -5.26
N ALA A 447 -9.83 -1.92 -4.89
CA ALA A 447 -8.73 -1.30 -4.15
C ALA A 447 -7.58 -0.81 -5.03
N ALA A 448 -7.76 -0.74 -6.36
CA ALA A 448 -6.68 -0.47 -7.31
C ALA A 448 -5.85 0.78 -6.97
N GLY A 449 -6.49 1.85 -6.48
CA GLY A 449 -5.79 3.07 -6.04
C GLY A 449 -4.80 2.82 -4.89
N SER A 450 -5.19 2.03 -3.90
CA SER A 450 -4.32 1.67 -2.77
C SER A 450 -3.28 0.62 -3.14
N VAL A 451 -3.62 -0.32 -4.02
CA VAL A 451 -2.68 -1.32 -4.57
C VAL A 451 -1.56 -0.62 -5.35
N ARG A 452 -1.91 0.36 -6.20
CA ARG A 452 -0.92 1.21 -6.89
C ARG A 452 0.01 1.92 -5.93
N LEU A 453 -0.53 2.53 -4.87
CA LEU A 453 0.28 3.20 -3.85
C LEU A 453 1.12 2.22 -3.02
N SER A 454 0.73 0.96 -2.89
CA SER A 454 1.56 -0.07 -2.24
C SER A 454 2.86 -0.28 -3.01
N SER A 455 2.74 -0.38 -4.33
CA SER A 455 3.86 -0.58 -5.24
C SER A 455 4.74 0.67 -5.30
N LEU A 456 4.14 1.85 -5.48
CA LEU A 456 4.86 3.13 -5.54
C LEU A 456 5.56 3.46 -4.22
N SER A 457 4.94 3.17 -3.08
CA SER A 457 5.54 3.44 -1.75
C SER A 457 6.60 2.40 -1.36
N GLN A 458 6.82 1.36 -2.17
CA GLN A 458 7.79 0.30 -1.91
C GLN A 458 7.61 -0.37 -0.55
N ILE A 459 6.36 -0.76 -0.25
CA ILE A 459 5.98 -1.37 1.04
C ILE A 459 5.58 -2.84 0.90
N ARG A 460 5.91 -3.62 1.92
CA ARG A 460 5.55 -5.04 2.03
C ARG A 460 4.12 -5.20 2.58
N ASN A 461 3.14 -5.34 1.69
CA ASN A 461 1.80 -5.85 2.02
C ASN A 461 1.44 -7.07 1.15
N ILE A 462 0.50 -7.89 1.64
CA ILE A 462 0.17 -9.18 1.01
C ILE A 462 -1.36 -9.30 0.82
N TRP A 463 -1.81 -9.36 -0.42
CA TRP A 463 -3.20 -9.64 -0.76
C TRP A 463 -3.42 -11.14 -0.92
N VAL A 464 -4.27 -11.72 -0.07
CA VAL A 464 -4.73 -13.12 -0.19
C VAL A 464 -5.98 -13.13 -1.08
N ALA A 465 -5.76 -13.11 -2.39
CA ALA A 465 -6.76 -12.88 -3.41
C ALA A 465 -7.33 -14.21 -3.95
N THR A 466 -8.33 -14.75 -3.27
CA THR A 466 -8.88 -16.08 -3.61
C THR A 466 -9.93 -16.04 -4.73
N HIS A 467 -10.44 -17.20 -5.16
CA HIS A 467 -11.46 -17.32 -6.21
C HIS A 467 -10.97 -16.65 -7.51
N ASP A 468 -9.78 -17.06 -7.92
CA ASP A 468 -8.99 -16.37 -8.93
C ASP A 468 -9.57 -16.38 -10.35
N SER A 469 -10.48 -17.30 -10.71
CA SER A 469 -10.89 -17.47 -12.10
C SER A 469 -12.32 -17.98 -12.28
N ILE A 470 -12.68 -18.36 -13.52
CA ILE A 470 -13.88 -19.16 -13.82
C ILE A 470 -13.96 -20.46 -13.00
N GLY A 471 -12.85 -20.89 -12.39
CA GLY A 471 -12.76 -22.00 -11.43
C GLY A 471 -13.65 -21.83 -10.19
N LEU A 472 -14.08 -20.60 -9.89
CA LEU A 472 -15.06 -20.38 -8.83
C LEU A 472 -16.46 -20.90 -9.19
N GLY A 473 -16.79 -21.03 -10.48
CA GLY A 473 -18.04 -21.62 -10.94
C GLY A 473 -19.26 -20.71 -10.84
N GLU A 474 -20.18 -21.04 -9.93
CA GLU A 474 -21.57 -20.64 -9.99
C GLU A 474 -21.84 -19.13 -9.86
N ASP A 475 -21.00 -18.37 -9.14
CA ASP A 475 -21.21 -16.92 -8.97
C ASP A 475 -21.08 -16.14 -10.30
N GLY A 476 -20.44 -16.75 -11.30
CA GLY A 476 -20.50 -16.28 -12.67
C GLY A 476 -19.66 -15.01 -12.96
N PRO A 477 -19.91 -14.37 -14.11
CA PRO A 477 -18.97 -13.41 -14.70
C PRO A 477 -18.76 -12.12 -13.91
N THR A 478 -19.61 -11.80 -12.92
CA THR A 478 -19.40 -10.64 -12.04
C THR A 478 -18.35 -10.89 -10.98
N HIS A 479 -17.98 -12.15 -10.74
CA HIS A 479 -17.00 -12.57 -9.73
C HIS A 479 -15.73 -13.14 -10.35
N GLN A 480 -15.77 -13.51 -11.64
CA GLN A 480 -14.70 -14.23 -12.33
C GLN A 480 -13.70 -13.26 -12.95
N PRO A 481 -12.47 -13.16 -12.45
CA PRO A 481 -11.42 -12.32 -13.00
C PRO A 481 -11.11 -12.66 -14.46
N ILE A 482 -10.93 -11.63 -15.29
CA ILE A 482 -10.43 -11.76 -16.67
C ILE A 482 -9.20 -10.87 -16.87
N GLU A 483 -9.33 -9.58 -16.59
CA GLU A 483 -8.29 -8.56 -16.79
C GLU A 483 -7.37 -8.41 -15.57
N THR A 484 -7.77 -8.93 -14.41
CA THR A 484 -7.23 -8.54 -13.12
C THR A 484 -5.73 -8.85 -12.96
N LEU A 485 -5.28 -10.03 -13.41
CA LEU A 485 -3.84 -10.33 -13.39
C LEU A 485 -3.06 -9.45 -14.37
N ALA A 486 -3.58 -9.22 -15.57
CA ALA A 486 -2.93 -8.36 -16.55
C ALA A 486 -2.79 -6.91 -16.04
N HIS A 487 -3.83 -6.39 -15.38
CA HIS A 487 -3.80 -5.09 -14.72
C HIS A 487 -2.66 -5.01 -13.70
N PHE A 488 -2.58 -5.94 -12.74
CA PHE A 488 -1.59 -5.85 -11.67
C PHE A 488 -0.18 -6.29 -12.09
N ARG A 489 -0.04 -7.14 -13.12
CA ARG A 489 1.27 -7.44 -13.75
C ARG A 489 1.83 -6.27 -14.55
N ALA A 490 0.95 -5.39 -15.04
CA ALA A 490 1.36 -4.15 -15.70
C ALA A 490 1.80 -3.06 -14.71
N LEU A 491 1.48 -3.22 -13.42
CA LEU A 491 1.90 -2.29 -12.37
C LEU A 491 3.37 -2.58 -12.00
N PRO A 492 4.29 -1.59 -12.10
CA PRO A 492 5.67 -1.76 -11.65
C PRO A 492 5.74 -2.18 -10.17
N ASN A 493 6.77 -2.92 -9.76
CA ASN A 493 6.97 -3.30 -8.35
C ASN A 493 5.73 -3.96 -7.68
N MET A 494 5.06 -4.89 -8.36
CA MET A 494 3.94 -5.66 -7.81
C MET A 494 4.10 -7.14 -8.14
N MET A 495 4.38 -7.98 -7.14
CA MET A 495 4.45 -9.42 -7.40
C MET A 495 3.06 -10.02 -7.53
N VAL A 496 2.74 -10.61 -8.69
CA VAL A 496 1.45 -11.27 -8.93
C VAL A 496 1.66 -12.77 -8.99
N TRP A 497 1.53 -13.39 -7.81
CA TRP A 497 1.64 -14.83 -7.61
C TRP A 497 0.37 -15.56 -7.98
N ARG A 498 0.48 -16.65 -8.73
CA ARG A 498 -0.61 -17.58 -9.02
C ARG A 498 -0.11 -19.03 -8.90
N PRO A 499 0.02 -19.54 -7.66
CA PRO A 499 0.62 -20.84 -7.39
C PRO A 499 -0.28 -22.00 -7.85
N ALA A 500 0.34 -23.01 -8.45
CA ALA A 500 -0.34 -24.19 -8.98
C ALA A 500 -0.58 -25.31 -7.95
N ASP A 501 0.22 -25.35 -6.89
CA ASP A 501 0.13 -26.39 -5.86
C ASP A 501 0.64 -25.92 -4.49
N GLY A 502 0.84 -26.87 -3.56
CA GLY A 502 1.30 -26.59 -2.20
C GLY A 502 2.70 -26.01 -2.12
N ASN A 503 3.65 -26.52 -2.91
CA ASN A 503 5.04 -26.05 -2.89
C ASN A 503 5.15 -24.64 -3.49
N GLU A 504 4.41 -24.36 -4.56
CA GLU A 504 4.36 -23.00 -5.12
C GLU A 504 3.65 -22.02 -4.18
N THR A 505 2.63 -22.46 -3.43
CA THR A 505 1.95 -21.62 -2.44
C THR A 505 2.92 -21.25 -1.30
N SER A 506 3.70 -22.20 -0.80
CA SER A 506 4.76 -21.91 0.19
C SER A 506 5.83 -20.97 -0.35
N ALA A 507 6.26 -21.13 -1.62
CA ALA A 507 7.21 -20.23 -2.25
C ALA A 507 6.66 -18.80 -2.40
N ALA A 508 5.38 -18.64 -2.74
CA ALA A 508 4.74 -17.34 -2.84
C ALA A 508 4.78 -16.58 -1.50
N TYR A 509 4.43 -17.26 -0.40
CA TYR A 509 4.54 -16.68 0.94
C TYR A 509 5.99 -16.41 1.35
N TYR A 510 6.92 -17.32 1.03
CA TYR A 510 8.34 -17.11 1.28
C TYR A 510 8.83 -15.78 0.69
N VAL A 511 8.65 -15.61 -0.62
CA VAL A 511 9.12 -14.41 -1.30
C VAL A 511 8.36 -13.17 -0.84
N ALA A 512 7.04 -13.24 -0.69
CA ALA A 512 6.22 -12.12 -0.21
C ALA A 512 6.64 -11.62 1.18
N LEU A 513 7.04 -12.53 2.08
CA LEU A 513 7.52 -12.17 3.42
C LEU A 513 8.94 -11.61 3.40
N THR A 514 9.83 -12.17 2.56
CA THR A 514 11.22 -11.70 2.47
C THR A 514 11.39 -10.40 1.68
N SER A 515 10.46 -10.07 0.78
CA SER A 515 10.56 -8.85 -0.03
C SER A 515 10.11 -7.62 0.77
N LYS A 516 11.08 -6.90 1.36
CA LYS A 516 10.82 -5.72 2.19
C LYS A 516 10.21 -4.53 1.43
N HIS A 517 10.40 -4.49 0.10
CA HIS A 517 10.10 -3.31 -0.73
C HIS A 517 9.08 -3.56 -1.86
N THR A 518 8.47 -4.75 -1.91
CA THR A 518 7.56 -5.10 -2.99
C THR A 518 6.29 -5.74 -2.43
N PRO A 519 5.10 -5.14 -2.67
CA PRO A 519 3.83 -5.77 -2.32
C PRO A 519 3.56 -7.03 -3.16
N SER A 520 2.66 -7.87 -2.68
CA SER A 520 2.29 -9.12 -3.34
C SER A 520 0.78 -9.30 -3.44
N ILE A 521 0.32 -9.83 -4.57
CA ILE A 521 -1.01 -10.43 -4.76
C ILE A 521 -0.84 -11.92 -4.94
N LEU A 522 -1.50 -12.72 -4.10
CA LEU A 522 -1.57 -14.17 -4.21
C LEU A 522 -2.94 -14.56 -4.75
N ALA A 523 -3.02 -14.83 -6.05
CA ALA A 523 -4.19 -15.32 -6.76
C ALA A 523 -4.40 -16.82 -6.47
N LEU A 524 -5.47 -17.16 -5.75
CA LEU A 524 -5.66 -18.51 -5.19
C LEU A 524 -6.99 -19.14 -5.63
N SER A 525 -6.96 -20.44 -5.91
CA SER A 525 -8.09 -21.20 -6.44
C SER A 525 -9.16 -21.51 -5.39
N ARG A 526 -10.42 -21.62 -5.84
CA ARG A 526 -11.53 -22.19 -5.05
C ARG A 526 -11.49 -23.72 -5.07
N GLN A 527 -11.23 -24.26 -6.25
CA GLN A 527 -11.21 -25.67 -6.62
C GLN A 527 -9.90 -26.36 -6.24
N ASN A 528 -9.95 -27.67 -5.98
CA ASN A 528 -8.77 -28.47 -5.66
C ASN A 528 -7.84 -28.60 -6.87
N LEU A 529 -6.53 -28.52 -6.61
CA LEU A 529 -5.45 -28.74 -7.57
C LEU A 529 -4.58 -29.90 -7.08
N PRO A 530 -4.07 -30.78 -7.96
CA PRO A 530 -3.17 -31.85 -7.57
C PRO A 530 -1.80 -31.30 -7.14
N GLN A 531 -1.08 -32.04 -6.30
CA GLN A 531 0.34 -31.75 -6.07
C GLN A 531 1.16 -32.20 -7.28
N LEU A 532 2.09 -31.37 -7.72
CA LEU A 532 2.78 -31.57 -8.99
C LEU A 532 4.11 -32.29 -8.81
N GLU A 533 4.35 -33.31 -9.64
CA GLU A 533 5.67 -33.93 -9.73
C GLU A 533 6.68 -32.89 -10.22
N GLY A 534 7.78 -32.71 -9.49
CA GLY A 534 8.86 -31.78 -9.83
C GLY A 534 8.71 -30.36 -9.29
N SER A 535 7.58 -30.01 -8.66
CA SER A 535 7.43 -28.74 -7.93
C SER A 535 8.19 -28.80 -6.61
N VAL A 536 8.94 -27.75 -6.31
CA VAL A 536 9.64 -27.55 -5.03
C VAL A 536 9.75 -26.06 -4.75
N ILE A 537 9.81 -25.68 -3.48
CA ILE A 537 9.85 -24.27 -3.05
C ILE A 537 10.99 -23.51 -3.75
N ASP A 538 12.21 -24.07 -3.76
CA ASP A 538 13.40 -23.42 -4.33
C ASP A 538 13.28 -23.10 -5.83
N LYS A 539 12.58 -23.93 -6.60
CA LYS A 539 12.34 -23.68 -8.01
C LYS A 539 11.25 -22.62 -8.19
N ALA A 540 10.15 -22.75 -7.45
CA ALA A 540 9.02 -21.82 -7.51
C ALA A 540 9.39 -20.41 -7.03
N ALA A 541 10.31 -20.29 -6.06
CA ALA A 541 10.84 -19.03 -5.56
C ALA A 541 11.61 -18.22 -6.63
N LYS A 542 11.96 -18.83 -7.77
CA LYS A 542 12.54 -18.14 -8.93
C LYS A 542 11.50 -17.55 -9.87
N GLY A 543 10.21 -17.63 -9.54
CA GLY A 543 9.09 -17.04 -10.27
C GLY A 543 8.68 -17.80 -11.54
N GLY A 544 9.58 -18.57 -12.15
CA GLY A 544 9.28 -19.47 -13.26
C GLY A 544 10.35 -20.53 -13.49
N TYR A 545 9.94 -21.76 -13.75
CA TYR A 545 10.82 -22.93 -13.82
C TYR A 545 10.25 -24.04 -14.71
N VAL A 546 11.13 -24.93 -15.18
CA VAL A 546 10.74 -26.14 -15.90
C VAL A 546 10.18 -27.15 -14.89
N LEU A 547 8.88 -27.40 -14.97
CA LEU A 547 8.19 -28.37 -14.13
C LEU A 547 8.37 -29.79 -14.68
N HIS A 548 8.09 -29.95 -15.98
CA HIS A 548 8.24 -31.20 -16.70
C HIS A 548 9.17 -31.00 -17.88
N GLU A 549 10.37 -31.58 -17.81
CA GLU A 549 11.34 -31.53 -18.90
C GLU A 549 11.14 -32.71 -19.86
N GLN A 550 11.25 -32.43 -21.16
CA GLN A 550 11.15 -33.46 -22.20
C GLN A 550 12.18 -33.19 -23.30
N GLN A 551 13.14 -34.09 -23.46
CA GLN A 551 14.19 -33.95 -24.48
C GLN A 551 13.59 -34.05 -25.89
N GLY A 552 13.98 -33.10 -26.75
CA GLY A 552 13.45 -32.99 -28.11
C GLY A 552 11.96 -32.68 -28.12
N ALA A 553 11.50 -31.83 -27.20
CA ALA A 553 10.14 -31.33 -27.19
C ALA A 553 9.84 -30.53 -28.46
N ASP A 554 8.68 -30.79 -29.04
CA ASP A 554 8.15 -30.07 -30.20
C ASP A 554 7.49 -28.74 -29.77
N ILE A 555 7.06 -28.64 -28.50
CA ILE A 555 6.43 -27.44 -27.94
C ILE A 555 6.71 -27.28 -26.44
N THR A 556 6.79 -26.02 -25.98
CA THR A 556 6.78 -25.64 -24.56
C THR A 556 5.41 -25.11 -24.16
N LEU A 557 4.70 -25.80 -23.26
CA LEU A 557 3.49 -25.31 -22.63
C LEU A 557 3.88 -24.48 -21.39
N VAL A 558 3.47 -23.22 -21.34
CA VAL A 558 3.81 -22.30 -20.24
C VAL A 558 2.53 -21.91 -19.52
N SER A 559 2.47 -22.04 -18.21
CA SER A 559 1.22 -21.84 -17.48
C SER A 559 1.43 -21.37 -16.05
N THR A 560 0.33 -21.03 -15.37
CA THR A 560 0.27 -20.61 -13.97
C THR A 560 -0.92 -21.30 -13.29
N GLY A 561 -0.89 -21.38 -11.96
CA GLY A 561 -2.05 -21.79 -11.16
C GLY A 561 -2.74 -23.07 -11.64
N SER A 562 -4.06 -22.98 -11.76
CA SER A 562 -4.92 -24.11 -12.09
C SER A 562 -4.71 -24.71 -13.48
N GLU A 563 -4.06 -23.99 -14.41
CA GLU A 563 -3.86 -24.49 -15.76
C GLU A 563 -2.58 -25.33 -15.88
N VAL A 564 -1.65 -25.26 -14.92
CA VAL A 564 -0.42 -26.06 -14.94
C VAL A 564 -0.73 -27.55 -14.91
N CYS A 565 -1.65 -28.00 -14.07
CA CYS A 565 -2.04 -29.42 -14.03
C CYS A 565 -2.75 -29.87 -15.32
N ILE A 566 -3.53 -28.98 -15.95
CA ILE A 566 -4.19 -29.27 -17.24
C ILE A 566 -3.14 -29.38 -18.35
N CYS A 567 -2.08 -28.55 -18.33
CA CYS A 567 -0.93 -28.67 -19.23
C CYS A 567 -0.20 -30.00 -19.03
N VAL A 568 0.00 -30.46 -17.79
CA VAL A 568 0.60 -31.78 -17.51
C VAL A 568 -0.25 -32.91 -18.09
N ASP A 569 -1.57 -32.84 -17.98
CA ASP A 569 -2.46 -33.82 -18.63
C ASP A 569 -2.49 -33.69 -20.16
N ALA A 570 -2.35 -32.48 -20.69
CA ALA A 570 -2.22 -32.25 -22.14
C ALA A 570 -0.92 -32.86 -22.71
N VAL A 571 0.18 -32.92 -21.95
CA VAL A 571 1.40 -33.65 -22.36
C VAL A 571 1.09 -35.12 -22.66
N LYS A 572 0.36 -35.80 -21.77
CA LYS A 572 -0.03 -37.20 -21.96
C LYS A 572 -0.90 -37.35 -23.21
N TYR A 573 -1.91 -36.48 -23.34
CA TYR A 573 -2.81 -36.49 -24.48
C TYR A 573 -2.08 -36.26 -25.82
N LEU A 574 -1.15 -35.31 -25.88
CA LEU A 574 -0.31 -35.03 -27.06
C LEU A 574 0.56 -36.24 -27.45
N ALA A 575 1.18 -36.89 -26.47
CA ALA A 575 2.00 -38.07 -26.71
C ALA A 575 1.18 -39.27 -27.21
N GLU A 576 0.02 -39.52 -26.60
CA GLU A 576 -0.84 -40.65 -26.94
C GLU A 576 -1.48 -40.49 -28.32
N HIS A 577 -2.10 -39.33 -28.58
CA HIS A 577 -2.95 -39.11 -29.75
C HIS A 577 -2.25 -38.45 -30.94
N HIS A 578 -1.20 -37.66 -30.70
CA HIS A 578 -0.53 -36.87 -31.75
C HIS A 578 0.94 -37.24 -31.96
N LYS A 579 1.51 -38.10 -31.11
CA LYS A 579 2.95 -38.43 -31.09
C LYS A 579 3.85 -37.20 -30.95
N ILE A 580 3.34 -36.17 -30.28
CA ILE A 580 4.02 -34.91 -29.99
C ILE A 580 4.61 -34.96 -28.59
N LYS A 581 5.87 -34.54 -28.47
CA LYS A 581 6.57 -34.35 -27.20
C LYS A 581 6.39 -32.91 -26.74
N ALA A 582 5.90 -32.72 -25.53
CA ALA A 582 5.72 -31.40 -24.94
C ALA A 582 6.46 -31.32 -23.60
N ARG A 583 7.03 -30.14 -23.30
CA ARG A 583 7.56 -29.79 -21.98
C ARG A 583 6.64 -28.78 -21.30
N VAL A 584 6.66 -28.73 -19.96
CA VAL A 584 5.81 -27.81 -19.18
C VAL A 584 6.67 -26.89 -18.32
N VAL A 585 6.40 -25.60 -18.42
CA VAL A 585 6.96 -24.54 -17.59
C VAL A 585 5.86 -23.97 -16.70
N SER A 586 6.11 -23.90 -15.40
CA SER A 586 5.27 -23.15 -14.46
C SER A 586 5.89 -21.77 -14.24
N ILE A 587 5.11 -20.69 -14.40
CA ILE A 587 5.53 -19.31 -14.08
C ILE A 587 4.60 -18.74 -13.02
N PRO A 588 4.72 -19.16 -11.75
CA PRO A 588 3.85 -18.67 -10.69
C PRO A 588 3.93 -17.14 -10.48
N CYS A 589 5.02 -16.46 -10.86
CA CYS A 589 5.14 -15.01 -10.72
C CYS A 589 6.03 -14.40 -11.82
N PHE A 590 5.45 -13.54 -12.66
CA PHE A 590 6.15 -12.88 -13.78
C PHE A 590 7.28 -11.99 -13.27
N GLU A 591 6.99 -11.20 -12.24
CA GLU A 591 7.89 -10.16 -11.75
C GLU A 591 9.14 -10.77 -11.13
N VAL A 592 8.98 -11.87 -10.38
CA VAL A 592 10.13 -12.59 -9.81
C VAL A 592 10.93 -13.29 -10.90
N PHE A 593 10.27 -13.88 -11.91
CA PHE A 593 10.96 -14.49 -13.04
C PHE A 593 11.77 -13.47 -13.85
N ASP A 594 11.25 -12.26 -14.04
CA ASP A 594 11.91 -11.19 -14.77
C ASP A 594 13.20 -10.70 -14.10
N THR A 595 13.28 -10.79 -12.78
CA THR A 595 14.51 -10.46 -12.02
C THR A 595 15.62 -11.50 -12.18
N GLN A 596 15.31 -12.69 -12.70
CA GLN A 596 16.31 -13.74 -12.89
C GLN A 596 17.27 -13.40 -14.04
N SER A 597 18.47 -13.98 -13.98
CA SER A 597 19.47 -13.81 -15.03
C SER A 597 18.90 -14.20 -16.40
N LYS A 598 19.34 -13.51 -17.46
CA LYS A 598 18.92 -13.84 -18.83
C LYS A 598 19.22 -15.31 -19.16
N GLU A 599 20.36 -15.82 -18.70
CA GLU A 599 20.75 -17.23 -18.83
C GLU A 599 19.73 -18.16 -18.18
N TYR A 600 19.31 -17.89 -16.94
CA TYR A 600 18.28 -18.68 -16.27
C TYR A 600 16.96 -18.64 -17.03
N ARG A 601 16.49 -17.44 -17.41
CA ARG A 601 15.25 -17.30 -18.17
C ARG A 601 15.28 -18.04 -19.51
N LEU A 602 16.41 -18.03 -20.22
CA LEU A 602 16.62 -18.81 -21.44
C LEU A 602 16.70 -20.32 -21.18
N SER A 603 17.21 -20.76 -20.03
CA SER A 603 17.17 -22.19 -19.66
C SER A 603 15.74 -22.70 -19.45
N VAL A 604 14.84 -21.82 -19.02
CA VAL A 604 13.42 -22.12 -18.85
C VAL A 604 12.68 -22.02 -20.19
N LEU A 605 12.89 -20.93 -20.93
CA LEU A 605 12.28 -20.64 -22.23
C LEU A 605 13.36 -20.52 -23.31
N PRO A 606 13.86 -21.63 -23.87
CA PRO A 606 14.97 -21.65 -24.81
C PRO A 606 14.56 -21.22 -26.22
N ASP A 607 15.57 -20.88 -27.04
CA ASP A 607 15.40 -20.78 -28.49
C ASP A 607 15.08 -22.17 -29.10
N GLY A 608 14.48 -22.18 -30.29
CA GLY A 608 14.28 -23.37 -31.11
C GLY A 608 13.02 -24.20 -30.81
N ILE A 609 12.27 -23.88 -29.77
CA ILE A 609 11.02 -24.59 -29.42
C ILE A 609 9.86 -23.58 -29.41
N PRO A 610 8.81 -23.74 -30.23
CA PRO A 610 7.64 -22.89 -30.15
C PRO A 610 6.98 -23.04 -28.77
N SER A 611 6.29 -21.99 -28.31
CA SER A 611 5.73 -21.97 -26.97
C SER A 611 4.32 -21.39 -26.97
N LEU A 612 3.46 -22.03 -26.17
CA LEU A 612 2.06 -21.71 -26.01
C LEU A 612 1.78 -21.44 -24.54
N SER A 613 1.27 -20.26 -24.21
CA SER A 613 0.79 -19.99 -22.86
C SER A 613 -0.63 -20.50 -22.67
N VAL A 614 -0.94 -20.97 -21.46
CA VAL A 614 -2.28 -21.38 -21.05
C VAL A 614 -2.58 -20.77 -19.69
N GLU A 615 -3.51 -19.82 -19.66
CA GLU A 615 -4.01 -19.20 -18.42
C GLU A 615 -5.44 -18.75 -18.66
N VAL A 616 -6.36 -19.09 -17.76
CA VAL A 616 -7.80 -18.89 -17.97
C VAL A 616 -8.27 -17.45 -17.71
N MET A 617 -7.50 -16.48 -18.19
CA MET A 617 -7.70 -15.03 -18.07
C MET A 617 -7.20 -14.32 -19.32
N SER A 618 -7.05 -13.00 -19.27
CA SER A 618 -6.53 -12.19 -20.37
C SER A 618 -5.18 -12.71 -20.89
N THR A 619 -5.02 -12.72 -22.21
CA THR A 619 -3.73 -13.06 -22.85
C THR A 619 -2.72 -11.92 -22.82
N MET A 620 -3.09 -10.72 -22.36
CA MET A 620 -2.19 -9.56 -22.35
C MET A 620 -0.98 -9.80 -21.43
N GLY A 621 0.22 -9.51 -21.95
CA GLY A 621 1.49 -9.69 -21.25
C GLY A 621 2.14 -11.05 -21.50
N TRP A 622 1.40 -12.05 -21.98
CA TRP A 622 1.95 -13.39 -22.26
C TRP A 622 2.88 -13.44 -23.47
N GLU A 623 2.76 -12.49 -24.41
CA GLU A 623 3.70 -12.28 -25.51
C GLU A 623 5.14 -11.98 -25.02
N ARG A 624 5.30 -11.67 -23.72
CA ARG A 624 6.59 -11.56 -23.07
C ARG A 624 7.33 -12.90 -22.97
N TYR A 625 6.60 -14.00 -22.90
CA TYR A 625 7.10 -15.34 -22.57
C TYR A 625 6.77 -16.41 -23.60
N THR A 626 5.70 -16.23 -24.39
CA THR A 626 5.26 -17.23 -25.37
C THR A 626 5.03 -16.67 -26.75
N HIS A 627 5.11 -17.55 -27.75
CA HIS A 627 4.84 -17.23 -29.15
C HIS A 627 3.33 -17.11 -29.38
N GLU A 628 2.57 -18.10 -28.91
CA GLU A 628 1.10 -18.13 -28.97
C GLU A 628 0.50 -18.10 -27.57
N GLN A 629 -0.76 -17.67 -27.46
CA GLN A 629 -1.48 -17.54 -26.19
C GLN A 629 -2.86 -18.17 -26.25
N PHE A 630 -3.14 -19.08 -25.32
CA PHE A 630 -4.49 -19.58 -25.05
C PHE A 630 -4.99 -19.04 -23.71
N GLY A 631 -5.78 -17.97 -23.81
CA GLY A 631 -6.48 -17.39 -22.67
C GLY A 631 -7.97 -17.16 -22.93
N LEU A 632 -8.62 -16.47 -22.00
CA LEU A 632 -10.03 -16.14 -22.03
C LEU A 632 -10.23 -14.62 -22.11
N ASN A 633 -10.29 -14.08 -23.34
CA ASN A 633 -10.46 -12.63 -23.60
C ASN A 633 -11.94 -12.21 -23.70
N ARG A 634 -12.80 -12.83 -22.87
CA ARG A 634 -14.23 -12.52 -22.74
C ARG A 634 -14.66 -12.79 -21.31
N PHE A 635 -15.76 -12.22 -20.88
CA PHE A 635 -16.36 -12.61 -19.60
C PHE A 635 -16.70 -14.10 -19.55
N GLY A 636 -16.66 -14.65 -18.34
CA GLY A 636 -16.93 -16.06 -18.08
C GLY A 636 -18.40 -16.44 -18.15
N ALA A 637 -18.80 -17.43 -17.36
CA ALA A 637 -20.18 -17.92 -17.30
C ALA A 637 -20.50 -18.48 -15.92
N SER A 638 -21.76 -18.38 -15.52
CA SER A 638 -22.27 -19.05 -14.31
C SER A 638 -22.56 -20.51 -14.62
N GLY A 639 -22.02 -21.41 -13.78
CA GLY A 639 -22.22 -22.85 -13.87
C GLY A 639 -21.15 -23.61 -13.08
N ALA A 640 -21.31 -24.93 -12.95
CA ALA A 640 -20.30 -25.76 -12.30
C ALA A 640 -18.95 -25.60 -13.02
N TYR A 641 -17.87 -25.37 -12.27
CA TYR A 641 -16.61 -24.91 -12.86
C TYR A 641 -16.06 -25.83 -13.96
N LYS A 642 -16.24 -27.15 -13.85
CA LYS A 642 -15.83 -28.11 -14.89
C LYS A 642 -16.58 -27.91 -16.21
N ASP A 643 -17.87 -27.58 -16.15
CA ASP A 643 -18.67 -27.28 -17.34
C ASP A 643 -18.25 -25.93 -17.95
N VAL A 644 -17.91 -24.95 -17.11
CA VAL A 644 -17.40 -23.65 -17.56
C VAL A 644 -16.03 -23.79 -18.23
N TYR A 645 -15.10 -24.57 -17.66
CA TYR A 645 -13.81 -24.90 -18.28
C TYR A 645 -14.02 -25.62 -19.62
N LYS A 646 -14.89 -26.63 -19.66
CA LYS A 646 -15.23 -27.37 -20.89
C LYS A 646 -15.81 -26.46 -21.96
N LYS A 647 -16.73 -25.55 -21.60
CA LYS A 647 -17.35 -24.58 -22.51
C LYS A 647 -16.32 -23.70 -23.22
N PHE A 648 -15.23 -23.35 -22.54
CA PHE A 648 -14.17 -22.52 -23.09
C PHE A 648 -12.95 -23.32 -23.57
N GLU A 649 -13.08 -24.64 -23.69
CA GLU A 649 -12.02 -25.56 -24.15
C GLU A 649 -10.75 -25.55 -23.28
N PHE A 650 -10.83 -25.16 -22.00
CA PHE A 650 -9.74 -25.34 -21.03
C PHE A 650 -9.73 -26.78 -20.52
N THR A 651 -9.44 -27.71 -21.43
CA THR A 651 -9.31 -29.14 -21.17
C THR A 651 -8.02 -29.65 -21.81
N PRO A 652 -7.51 -30.84 -21.43
CA PRO A 652 -6.34 -31.43 -22.07
C PRO A 652 -6.44 -31.48 -23.59
N GLU A 653 -7.63 -31.81 -24.12
CA GLU A 653 -7.91 -31.88 -25.56
C GLU A 653 -7.90 -30.50 -26.22
N GLY A 654 -8.48 -29.50 -25.56
CA GLY A 654 -8.53 -28.12 -26.08
C GLY A 654 -7.15 -27.45 -26.10
N ILE A 655 -6.31 -27.75 -25.12
CA ILE A 655 -4.89 -27.35 -25.09
C ILE A 655 -4.12 -28.09 -26.19
N ALA A 656 -4.26 -29.42 -26.28
CA ALA A 656 -3.57 -30.22 -27.29
C ALA A 656 -3.90 -29.76 -28.72
N LYS A 657 -5.18 -29.48 -29.01
CA LYS A 657 -5.64 -28.90 -30.28
C LYS A 657 -4.89 -27.62 -30.65
N ARG A 658 -4.68 -26.71 -29.70
CA ARG A 658 -3.97 -25.44 -29.92
C ARG A 658 -2.46 -25.62 -29.97
N ALA A 659 -1.91 -26.57 -29.21
CA ALA A 659 -0.51 -26.93 -29.28
C ALA A 659 -0.13 -27.49 -30.66
N VAL A 660 -0.93 -28.39 -31.23
CA VAL A 660 -0.76 -28.89 -32.60
C VAL A 660 -0.78 -27.74 -33.60
N ALA A 661 -1.79 -26.86 -33.52
CA ALA A 661 -1.88 -25.70 -34.41
C ALA A 661 -0.67 -24.74 -34.29
N THR A 662 -0.14 -24.58 -33.07
CA THR A 662 1.07 -23.78 -32.81
C THR A 662 2.29 -24.42 -33.48
N ILE A 663 2.49 -25.73 -33.30
CA ILE A 663 3.60 -26.45 -33.94
C ILE A 663 3.49 -26.31 -35.46
N ASP A 664 2.30 -26.53 -36.02
CA ASP A 664 2.05 -26.43 -37.46
C ASP A 664 2.30 -25.03 -38.03
N PHE A 665 1.97 -23.98 -37.26
CA PHE A 665 2.19 -22.60 -37.66
C PHE A 665 3.68 -22.23 -37.70
N TRP A 666 4.47 -22.74 -36.74
CA TRP A 666 5.87 -22.39 -36.57
C TRP A 666 6.86 -23.36 -37.26
N LYS A 667 6.41 -24.51 -37.80
CA LYS A 667 7.28 -25.57 -38.35
C LYS A 667 8.23 -25.14 -39.46
N ASP A 668 7.81 -24.15 -40.27
CA ASP A 668 8.58 -23.68 -41.42
C ASP A 668 9.42 -22.43 -41.10
N VAL A 669 9.41 -21.97 -39.84
CA VAL A 669 10.18 -20.80 -39.39
C VAL A 669 11.55 -21.27 -38.88
N PRO A 670 12.66 -20.98 -39.60
CA PRO A 670 13.98 -21.35 -39.14
C PRO A 670 14.39 -20.51 -37.93
N ASN A 671 15.09 -21.13 -36.97
CA ASN A 671 15.67 -20.45 -35.81
C ASN A 671 14.66 -19.66 -34.98
N ILE A 672 13.55 -20.28 -34.59
CA ILE A 672 12.56 -19.70 -33.67
C ILE A 672 13.30 -19.14 -32.44
N ARG A 673 13.18 -17.84 -32.20
CA ARG A 673 13.84 -17.18 -31.05
C ARG A 673 12.89 -17.13 -29.88
N SER A 674 13.39 -17.50 -28.71
CA SER A 674 12.73 -17.33 -27.42
C SER A 674 12.19 -15.90 -27.28
N PRO A 675 10.95 -15.72 -26.80
CA PRO A 675 10.42 -14.41 -26.45
C PRO A 675 11.27 -13.67 -25.39
N ILE A 676 12.13 -14.36 -24.65
CA ILE A 676 13.11 -13.71 -23.74
C ILE A 676 14.13 -12.86 -24.50
N ASN A 677 14.42 -13.19 -25.76
CA ASN A 677 15.32 -12.42 -26.59
C ASN A 677 14.62 -11.16 -27.12
N ARG A 678 15.00 -10.00 -26.58
CA ARG A 678 14.55 -8.67 -27.02
C ARG A 678 15.65 -7.93 -27.78
N ALA A 679 15.23 -7.02 -28.67
CA ALA A 679 16.14 -6.16 -29.43
C ALA A 679 16.89 -5.15 -28.55
N PHE A 680 16.31 -4.79 -27.40
CA PHE A 680 16.88 -3.90 -26.39
C PHE A 680 16.41 -4.32 -24.99
N GLN A 681 17.13 -3.88 -23.97
CA GLN A 681 16.69 -4.02 -22.57
C GLN A 681 15.71 -2.89 -22.25
N GLN A 682 14.64 -3.22 -21.52
CA GLN A 682 13.71 -2.21 -21.00
C GLN A 682 14.40 -1.39 -19.91
N LEU A 683 14.00 -0.13 -19.77
CA LEU A 683 14.31 0.65 -18.57
C LEU A 683 13.48 0.05 -17.44
N ILE A 684 14.14 -0.58 -16.46
CA ILE A 684 13.51 -1.17 -15.27
C ILE A 684 13.65 -0.20 -14.12
#